data_AF-A0A1W9MZ77-F1
#
_entry.id   AF-A0A1W9MZ77-F1
#
_cell.length_a   1.000
_cell.length_b   1.000
_cell.length_c   1.000
_cell.angle_alpha   90.00
_cell.angle_beta   90.00
_cell.angle_gamma   90.00
#
_symmetry.space_group_name_H-M   'P 1'
#
loop_
_entity.id
_entity.type
_entity.pdbx_description
1 polymer ?
#
loop_
_entity_poly.entity_id
_entity_poly.type
_entity_poly.pdbx_seq_one_letter_code
_entity_poly.pdbx_strand_id
1 'polypeptide(L)'
;MLFLSRPYGTKKTVFTVIPAINCRAIFGCPFGTEENRDRPGNPPINRRAIFNRPCGTRIDLRIPYPAISIFSQGSGLFSAVPAGLKFQLTTEENMLKRFRNMKIGLKAALGFGTLILVFLAMGILVIAKIETVRKGTETLAHAYVPEVDVANNIERNYLLTVLEMRGYALSNEDDEAYLKKSNEYLAEVKKYLAEARKLGDNHPELATLREKIGEAEKAVKEYEEFAVKTVQVKDAIAGDLKILDVAAASYMKNAQDFLRNQYASMREEINAGADKFALLERLEKIQSLEDIVTVGNIIRTMNFKSQALDNPQIMKEGLANFTKIEEYSAKIRPMIRKAENVKNIENIKTSAEAYRQAMSDVLKNRLELLELSGKRIASANKVIDIAKQTSSDSMKQMINVTDNAIFSLSRVSAAILIGFVCVMLIALGLALLMTLPLKKAVAKFSYFTAKFGNGDLTSKIDINSGDELGLMASDLNRAVANLSNIMQELSDTTNILSSSSEELSAVSEQMASSSEEMNSQANMVAAAAEQINVSVDLVAAALEQSGNSLSEIAGVAEHISSVFSNVAELGKKTSDHVKGIAKSSEDISVQISTVASASEEMTSSLNEVAKHTSQASRISQDASRRTEEINIRMNALVASSKRIGRIVEMIKDIADQTNMLALNATIEAAGAGDAGRGFAVVAGEIKELAKQSAEATDEISDQIAEIQTSTNDVVQSVEEISKVIVTIADINEMIAASVEEQTATASEISKSVASTAVTVKHVAASAGESAELVGNIAGTTQETSKTVTDMSKDIDELLNGVKEIVRSSREASNGVNEISKNIQGVSIASKQTALGASQTSEASVNLAEMASGLAKIASRFKLSEN
;
A
#
# COMPACT_ATOMS: atom_id res chain seq x y z
N MET A 1 -28.95 17.76 -62.18
CA MET A 1 -29.17 19.19 -61.83
C MET A 1 -28.14 19.53 -60.76
N LEU A 2 -27.19 20.45 -60.99
CA LEU A 2 -27.35 21.91 -60.83
C LEU A 2 -27.72 22.25 -59.37
N PHE A 3 -27.07 23.12 -58.60
CA PHE A 3 -25.90 23.98 -58.77
C PHE A 3 -25.66 24.71 -57.42
N LEU A 4 -24.47 25.28 -57.21
CA LEU A 4 -24.04 26.06 -56.02
C LEU A 4 -23.84 25.20 -54.73
N SER A 5 -22.97 25.53 -53.77
CA SER A 5 -21.92 26.58 -53.73
C SER A 5 -20.71 26.22 -52.84
N ARG A 6 -19.80 27.20 -52.68
CA ARG A 6 -18.67 27.35 -51.73
C ARG A 6 -18.84 28.72 -51.01
N PRO A 7 -18.05 29.17 -49.98
CA PRO A 7 -16.61 28.89 -49.78
C PRO A 7 -15.98 28.93 -48.35
N TYR A 8 -14.67 28.64 -48.30
CA TYR A 8 -13.66 28.86 -47.24
C TYR A 8 -13.83 28.16 -45.85
N GLY A 9 -12.77 27.72 -45.16
CA GLY A 9 -11.33 27.85 -45.44
C GLY A 9 -10.49 26.68 -44.88
N THR A 10 -9.40 26.35 -45.57
CA THR A 10 -8.54 25.18 -45.33
C THR A 10 -7.46 25.39 -44.29
N LYS A 11 -7.08 24.32 -43.56
CA LYS A 11 -5.67 23.94 -43.37
C LYS A 11 -5.50 22.41 -43.36
N LYS A 12 -4.50 21.92 -44.11
CA LYS A 12 -3.99 20.54 -44.07
C LYS A 12 -3.11 20.35 -42.82
N THR A 13 -2.89 19.11 -42.37
CA THR A 13 -1.57 18.42 -42.42
C THR A 13 -1.62 17.04 -41.75
N VAL A 14 -1.50 16.00 -42.59
CA VAL A 14 -0.66 14.79 -42.47
C VAL A 14 -0.47 14.14 -41.08
N PHE A 15 -1.02 12.93 -40.94
CA PHE A 15 -0.57 11.91 -39.98
C PHE A 15 0.79 11.32 -40.41
N THR A 16 1.76 11.27 -39.50
CA THR A 16 2.91 10.34 -39.60
C THR A 16 3.32 9.91 -38.20
N VAL A 17 3.32 8.60 -37.91
CA VAL A 17 3.78 8.03 -36.64
C VAL A 17 4.64 6.79 -36.94
N ILE A 18 5.94 6.88 -36.67
CA ILE A 18 6.84 5.73 -36.43
C ILE A 18 7.82 6.17 -35.31
N PRO A 19 8.09 5.32 -34.29
CA PRO A 19 8.77 5.74 -33.07
C PRO A 19 10.30 5.60 -33.12
N ALA A 20 10.98 6.28 -32.19
CA ALA A 20 12.40 6.06 -31.91
C ALA A 20 12.57 5.20 -30.64
N ILE A 21 13.20 4.03 -30.82
CA ILE A 21 13.70 3.18 -29.73
C ILE A 21 15.09 3.67 -29.32
N ASN A 22 15.43 3.62 -28.02
CA ASN A 22 16.81 3.29 -27.66
C ASN A 22 16.91 2.55 -26.31
N CYS A 23 17.62 1.41 -26.33
CA CYS A 23 18.21 0.76 -25.15
C CYS A 23 19.52 1.52 -24.78
N ARG A 24 20.35 1.23 -23.76
CA ARG A 24 20.64 0.05 -22.90
C ARG A 24 21.54 0.61 -21.75
N ALA A 25 21.21 0.55 -20.46
CA ALA A 25 21.43 -0.52 -19.48
C ALA A 25 22.89 -0.90 -19.10
N ILE A 26 23.11 -1.13 -17.77
CA ILE A 26 24.17 -1.88 -17.04
C ILE A 26 25.55 -1.16 -16.86
N PHE A 27 26.01 -0.78 -15.66
CA PHE A 27 26.64 -1.66 -14.62
C PHE A 27 26.86 -0.98 -13.23
N GLY A 28 26.78 -1.76 -12.14
CA GLY A 28 27.67 -1.64 -10.95
C GLY A 28 27.22 -0.81 -9.73
N CYS A 29 26.90 -1.49 -8.62
CA CYS A 29 26.95 -0.98 -7.22
C CYS A 29 28.38 -1.18 -6.64
N PRO A 30 28.75 -0.76 -5.38
CA PRO A 30 27.92 -0.25 -4.26
C PRO A 30 28.55 0.88 -3.37
N PHE A 31 27.84 1.27 -2.30
CA PHE A 31 28.27 1.94 -1.03
C PHE A 31 29.12 3.25 -1.05
N GLY A 32 28.68 4.26 -0.28
CA GLY A 32 29.51 5.42 0.12
C GLY A 32 28.71 6.57 0.77
N THR A 33 29.24 7.19 1.82
CA THR A 33 28.63 8.26 2.66
C THR A 33 29.26 9.64 2.43
N GLU A 34 28.84 10.65 3.22
CA GLU A 34 29.33 12.06 3.31
C GLU A 34 28.81 13.00 2.20
N GLU A 35 28.25 14.20 2.40
CA GLU A 35 28.37 15.33 3.37
C GLU A 35 29.23 16.52 2.85
N ASN A 36 28.66 17.73 2.94
CA ASN A 36 29.25 19.08 2.89
C ASN A 36 29.67 19.78 1.55
N ARG A 37 28.97 20.91 1.32
CA ARG A 37 29.45 22.31 1.05
C ARG A 37 29.83 22.86 -0.34
N ASP A 38 29.16 23.99 -0.60
CA ASP A 38 29.63 25.30 -1.13
C ASP A 38 30.30 25.47 -2.52
N ARG A 39 29.50 26.13 -3.38
CA ARG A 39 29.81 27.33 -4.21
C ARG A 39 30.53 27.20 -5.57
N PRO A 40 30.34 28.21 -6.48
CA PRO A 40 30.56 28.06 -7.92
C PRO A 40 31.64 28.99 -8.53
N GLY A 41 32.09 28.75 -9.77
CA GLY A 41 32.88 29.75 -10.51
C GLY A 41 33.51 29.41 -11.87
N ASN A 42 32.73 29.47 -12.96
CA ASN A 42 33.04 30.14 -14.25
C ASN A 42 34.32 29.77 -15.09
N PRO A 43 34.56 30.31 -16.33
CA PRO A 43 34.78 29.42 -17.49
C PRO A 43 36.07 29.75 -18.33
N PRO A 44 36.04 29.94 -19.67
CA PRO A 44 36.34 28.92 -20.68
C PRO A 44 37.56 29.25 -21.57
N ILE A 45 38.16 28.26 -22.24
CA ILE A 45 39.13 28.50 -23.33
C ILE A 45 38.82 27.68 -24.59
N ASN A 46 38.72 28.41 -25.70
CA ASN A 46 38.58 27.96 -27.08
C ASN A 46 39.94 28.10 -27.78
N ARG A 47 40.37 27.11 -28.59
CA ARG A 47 41.30 27.39 -29.71
C ARG A 47 41.18 26.41 -30.87
N ARG A 48 41.18 26.99 -32.08
CA ARG A 48 41.09 26.33 -33.38
C ARG A 48 42.47 25.91 -33.92
N ALA A 49 42.42 24.85 -34.74
CA ALA A 49 43.17 24.64 -35.99
C ALA A 49 44.71 24.56 -35.98
N ILE A 50 45.23 23.64 -36.81
CA ILE A 50 46.12 23.92 -37.97
C ILE A 50 46.32 22.62 -38.80
N PHE A 51 46.31 22.76 -40.14
CA PHE A 51 46.90 21.98 -41.26
C PHE A 51 47.46 20.53 -41.02
N ASN A 52 47.46 19.58 -41.98
CA ASN A 52 47.37 19.70 -43.45
C ASN A 52 46.86 18.39 -44.13
N ARG A 53 46.47 18.47 -45.42
CA ARG A 53 46.26 17.32 -46.36
C ARG A 53 47.62 16.93 -47.01
N PRO A 54 47.79 15.82 -47.80
CA PRO A 54 46.77 15.08 -48.57
C PRO A 54 46.92 13.53 -48.72
N CYS A 55 46.04 12.96 -49.56
CA CYS A 55 46.13 11.68 -50.28
C CYS A 55 46.13 10.35 -49.53
N GLY A 56 45.16 9.49 -49.86
CA GLY A 56 45.30 8.03 -49.76
C GLY A 56 44.13 7.27 -49.13
N THR A 57 43.58 6.33 -49.90
CA THR A 57 42.84 5.13 -49.45
C THR A 57 41.46 5.30 -48.78
N ARG A 58 40.42 4.80 -49.47
CA ARG A 58 39.14 4.41 -48.84
C ARG A 58 39.38 3.26 -47.86
N ILE A 59 38.72 3.28 -46.71
CA ILE A 59 38.48 2.07 -45.91
C ILE A 59 36.99 2.04 -45.57
N ASP A 60 36.31 1.01 -46.09
CA ASP A 60 34.98 0.58 -45.64
C ASP A 60 35.07 0.09 -44.19
N LEU A 61 34.15 0.54 -43.33
CA LEU A 61 33.95 -0.05 -42.01
C LEU A 61 32.61 -0.81 -41.98
N ARG A 62 32.65 -2.03 -42.52
CA ARG A 62 31.69 -3.08 -42.16
C ARG A 62 31.90 -3.47 -40.70
N ILE A 63 30.83 -3.50 -39.93
CA ILE A 63 30.71 -4.30 -38.69
C ILE A 63 29.26 -4.83 -38.61
N PRO A 64 28.98 -5.94 -37.90
CA PRO A 64 28.62 -7.16 -38.61
C PRO A 64 27.29 -7.80 -38.17
N TYR A 65 26.70 -8.62 -39.04
CA TYR A 65 25.67 -9.58 -38.64
C TYR A 65 26.31 -10.85 -38.06
N PRO A 66 25.64 -11.54 -37.11
CA PRO A 66 26.15 -12.79 -36.56
C PRO A 66 26.08 -13.91 -37.59
N ALA A 67 27.23 -14.54 -37.85
CA ALA A 67 27.27 -15.82 -38.57
C ALA A 67 26.89 -16.95 -37.59
N ILE A 68 25.77 -17.63 -37.84
CA ILE A 68 25.56 -18.98 -37.31
C ILE A 68 26.06 -19.96 -38.37
N SER A 69 27.25 -20.48 -38.13
CA SER A 69 27.88 -21.53 -38.93
C SER A 69 27.31 -22.90 -38.54
N ILE A 70 26.41 -23.45 -39.34
CA ILE A 70 26.14 -24.90 -39.39
C ILE A 70 26.12 -25.35 -40.84
N PHE A 71 27.31 -25.62 -41.39
CA PHE A 71 27.47 -26.44 -42.60
C PHE A 71 28.81 -27.18 -42.55
N SER A 72 28.86 -28.25 -41.77
CA SER A 72 29.96 -29.20 -41.71
C SER A 72 29.45 -30.50 -41.06
N GLN A 73 29.62 -31.62 -41.78
CA GLN A 73 29.23 -33.00 -41.44
C GLN A 73 27.74 -33.37 -41.62
N GLY A 74 27.50 -34.53 -42.27
CA GLY A 74 26.20 -35.09 -42.64
C GLY A 74 25.69 -34.59 -44.01
N SER A 75 26.08 -35.10 -45.19
CA SER A 75 26.74 -36.38 -45.56
C SER A 75 26.05 -37.64 -45.03
N GLY A 76 24.86 -37.97 -45.58
CA GLY A 76 24.28 -39.31 -45.38
C GLY A 76 22.76 -39.41 -45.37
N LEU A 77 22.04 -38.91 -46.40
CA LEU A 77 20.63 -39.26 -46.60
C LEU A 77 20.14 -39.06 -48.06
N PHE A 78 20.83 -39.69 -49.01
CA PHE A 78 20.26 -40.26 -50.25
C PHE A 78 21.35 -41.05 -50.99
N SER A 79 21.59 -42.29 -50.53
CA SER A 79 22.57 -43.20 -51.15
C SER A 79 22.05 -44.64 -51.16
N ALA A 80 21.02 -44.92 -51.96
CA ALA A 80 20.68 -46.24 -52.47
C ALA A 80 19.58 -46.15 -53.53
N VAL A 81 19.94 -46.31 -54.81
CA VAL A 81 19.19 -46.94 -55.94
C VAL A 81 20.06 -46.69 -57.21
N PRO A 82 20.21 -47.65 -58.14
CA PRO A 82 21.48 -47.81 -58.85
C PRO A 82 21.71 -46.88 -60.05
N ALA A 83 22.98 -46.67 -60.36
CA ALA A 83 23.40 -46.14 -61.65
C ALA A 83 23.09 -47.16 -62.77
N GLY A 84 22.35 -46.75 -63.81
CA GLY A 84 22.05 -47.69 -64.89
C GLY A 84 20.99 -47.32 -65.92
N LEU A 85 20.88 -46.07 -66.39
CA LEU A 85 20.45 -45.84 -67.79
C LEU A 85 20.84 -44.44 -68.30
N LYS A 86 21.47 -44.37 -69.47
CA LYS A 86 21.70 -43.13 -70.21
C LYS A 86 20.36 -42.68 -70.84
N PHE A 87 19.99 -41.41 -70.70
CA PHE A 87 19.11 -40.76 -71.69
C PHE A 87 19.42 -39.26 -71.83
N GLN A 88 19.12 -38.70 -72.99
CA GLN A 88 19.64 -37.41 -73.46
C GLN A 88 18.92 -36.18 -72.87
N LEU A 89 19.66 -35.06 -72.81
CA LEU A 89 19.13 -33.71 -72.61
C LEU A 89 18.35 -33.24 -73.85
N THR A 90 17.04 -33.49 -73.92
CA THR A 90 16.16 -32.98 -74.99
C THR A 90 14.73 -32.73 -74.50
N THR A 91 14.52 -31.79 -73.56
CA THR A 91 13.19 -31.60 -72.92
C THR A 91 12.68 -30.17 -72.68
N GLU A 92 13.43 -29.10 -72.98
CA GLU A 92 12.90 -27.73 -72.80
C GLU A 92 11.98 -27.26 -73.95
N GLU A 93 12.32 -27.50 -75.23
CA GLU A 93 11.45 -27.09 -76.35
C GLU A 93 10.07 -27.78 -76.36
N ASN A 94 9.99 -29.03 -75.88
CA ASN A 94 8.76 -29.83 -75.96
C ASN A 94 7.73 -29.46 -74.87
N MET A 95 8.15 -28.91 -73.73
CA MET A 95 7.24 -28.44 -72.68
C MET A 95 6.47 -27.19 -73.12
N LEU A 96 7.15 -26.20 -73.70
CA LEU A 96 6.51 -24.98 -74.22
C LEU A 96 5.59 -25.25 -75.42
N LYS A 97 5.96 -26.18 -76.32
CA LYS A 97 5.08 -26.63 -77.42
C LYS A 97 3.82 -27.34 -76.89
N ARG A 98 3.93 -28.20 -75.87
CA ARG A 98 2.76 -28.81 -75.20
C ARG A 98 1.87 -27.76 -74.53
N PHE A 99 2.44 -26.80 -73.80
CA PHE A 99 1.67 -25.74 -73.14
C PHE A 99 0.89 -24.89 -74.14
N ARG A 100 1.45 -24.58 -75.32
CA ARG A 100 0.77 -23.77 -76.34
C ARG A 100 -0.49 -24.47 -76.88
N ASN A 101 -0.42 -25.78 -77.13
CA ASN A 101 -1.50 -26.56 -77.75
C ASN A 101 -2.56 -27.14 -76.79
N MET A 102 -2.47 -26.89 -75.48
CA MET A 102 -3.51 -27.30 -74.51
C MET A 102 -4.81 -26.49 -74.67
N LYS A 103 -5.98 -27.16 -74.58
CA LYS A 103 -7.31 -26.52 -74.47
C LYS A 103 -7.33 -25.55 -73.28
N ILE A 104 -8.06 -24.44 -73.43
CA ILE A 104 -8.09 -23.32 -72.45
C ILE A 104 -8.50 -23.80 -71.04
N GLY A 105 -9.46 -24.73 -70.93
CA GLY A 105 -9.88 -25.28 -69.63
C GLY A 105 -8.77 -26.02 -68.86
N LEU A 106 -7.87 -26.74 -69.55
CA LEU A 106 -6.77 -27.46 -68.87
C LEU A 106 -5.68 -26.48 -68.39
N LYS A 107 -5.51 -25.35 -69.07
CA LYS A 107 -4.63 -24.25 -68.63
C LYS A 107 -5.18 -23.58 -67.36
N ALA A 108 -6.50 -23.37 -67.29
CA ALA A 108 -7.15 -22.82 -66.09
C ALA A 108 -7.05 -23.78 -64.89
N ALA A 109 -7.34 -25.07 -65.09
CA ALA A 109 -7.28 -26.07 -64.02
C ALA A 109 -5.90 -26.19 -63.35
N LEU A 110 -4.81 -26.16 -64.13
CA LEU A 110 -3.44 -26.20 -63.59
C LEU A 110 -3.06 -24.94 -62.80
N GLY A 111 -3.55 -23.76 -63.21
CA GLY A 111 -3.37 -22.51 -62.47
C GLY A 111 -4.12 -22.47 -61.14
N PHE A 112 -5.39 -22.90 -61.11
CA PHE A 112 -6.14 -23.02 -59.87
C PHE A 112 -5.58 -24.10 -58.93
N GLY A 113 -5.14 -25.26 -59.46
CA GLY A 113 -4.57 -26.34 -58.65
C GLY A 113 -3.30 -25.94 -57.90
N THR A 114 -2.43 -25.13 -58.52
CA THR A 114 -1.22 -24.62 -57.85
C THR A 114 -1.52 -23.56 -56.79
N LEU A 115 -2.50 -22.68 -57.01
CA LEU A 115 -2.96 -21.73 -56.00
C LEU A 115 -3.56 -22.44 -54.78
N ILE A 116 -4.40 -23.45 -54.98
CA ILE A 116 -5.03 -24.22 -53.89
C ILE A 116 -3.96 -24.91 -53.02
N LEU A 117 -2.94 -25.52 -53.62
CA LEU A 117 -1.84 -26.17 -52.88
C LEU A 117 -1.05 -25.18 -52.00
N VAL A 118 -0.82 -23.95 -52.47
CA VAL A 118 -0.14 -22.91 -51.68
C VAL A 118 -1.01 -22.48 -50.49
N PHE A 119 -2.30 -22.23 -50.70
CA PHE A 119 -3.23 -21.91 -49.60
C PHE A 119 -3.34 -23.05 -48.57
N LEU A 120 -3.33 -24.31 -49.01
CA LEU A 120 -3.47 -25.48 -48.15
C LEU A 120 -2.22 -25.70 -47.28
N ALA A 121 -1.02 -25.58 -47.86
CA ALA A 121 0.24 -25.62 -47.10
C ALA A 121 0.35 -24.46 -46.08
N MET A 122 -0.10 -23.27 -46.47
CA MET A 122 -0.11 -22.07 -45.63
C MET A 122 -1.10 -22.20 -44.46
N GLY A 123 -2.29 -22.75 -44.71
CA GLY A 123 -3.29 -23.06 -43.68
C GLY A 123 -2.78 -24.05 -42.63
N ILE A 124 -2.12 -25.13 -43.04
CA ILE A 124 -1.51 -26.11 -42.12
C ILE A 124 -0.48 -25.44 -41.19
N LEU A 125 0.36 -24.56 -41.72
CA LEU A 125 1.40 -23.86 -40.95
C LEU A 125 0.78 -22.88 -39.93
N VAL A 126 -0.28 -22.17 -40.31
CA VAL A 126 -1.05 -21.29 -39.43
C VAL A 126 -1.71 -22.09 -38.30
N ILE A 127 -2.40 -23.20 -38.61
CA ILE A 127 -3.05 -24.07 -37.62
C ILE A 127 -2.03 -24.59 -36.59
N ALA A 128 -0.88 -25.08 -37.04
CA ALA A 128 0.17 -25.58 -36.15
C ALA A 128 0.76 -24.52 -35.20
N LYS A 129 0.73 -23.24 -35.58
CA LYS A 129 1.18 -22.13 -34.71
C LYS A 129 0.09 -21.59 -33.80
N ILE A 130 -1.16 -21.55 -34.26
CA ILE A 130 -2.32 -21.23 -33.41
C ILE A 130 -2.42 -22.24 -32.26
N GLU A 131 -2.19 -23.52 -32.50
CA GLU A 131 -2.19 -24.56 -31.44
C GLU A 131 -1.10 -24.32 -30.36
N THR A 132 0.02 -23.68 -30.70
CA THR A 132 1.04 -23.31 -29.71
C THR A 132 0.58 -22.13 -28.84
N VAL A 133 -0.05 -21.12 -29.47
CA VAL A 133 -0.62 -19.96 -28.76
C VAL A 133 -1.75 -20.41 -27.83
N ARG A 134 -2.66 -21.24 -28.36
CA ARG A 134 -3.79 -21.80 -27.63
C ARG A 134 -3.34 -22.47 -26.33
N LYS A 135 -2.34 -23.35 -26.38
CA LYS A 135 -1.80 -24.01 -25.17
C LYS A 135 -1.23 -23.01 -24.17
N GLY A 136 -0.50 -21.99 -24.64
CA GLY A 136 -0.03 -20.89 -23.78
C GLY A 136 -1.19 -20.16 -23.08
N THR A 137 -2.26 -19.84 -23.82
CA THR A 137 -3.45 -19.19 -23.26
C THR A 137 -4.24 -20.10 -22.31
N GLU A 138 -4.36 -21.40 -22.61
CA GLU A 138 -4.99 -22.40 -21.73
C GLU A 138 -4.20 -22.53 -20.40
N THR A 139 -2.87 -22.63 -20.44
CA THR A 139 -2.03 -22.60 -19.22
C THR A 139 -2.16 -21.27 -18.46
N LEU A 140 -2.29 -20.14 -19.15
CA LEU A 140 -2.49 -18.84 -18.51
C LEU A 140 -3.81 -18.80 -17.72
N ALA A 141 -4.91 -19.22 -18.37
CA ALA A 141 -6.26 -19.16 -17.82
C ALA A 141 -6.52 -20.20 -16.71
N HIS A 142 -5.87 -21.37 -16.78
CA HIS A 142 -6.14 -22.48 -15.86
C HIS A 142 -5.05 -22.72 -14.81
N ALA A 143 -3.82 -22.26 -15.01
CA ALA A 143 -2.73 -22.41 -14.04
C ALA A 143 -2.32 -21.07 -13.41
N TYR A 144 -1.73 -20.15 -14.19
CA TYR A 144 -1.09 -18.95 -13.64
C TYR A 144 -2.06 -17.88 -13.12
N VAL A 145 -3.22 -17.66 -13.75
CA VAL A 145 -4.23 -16.73 -13.23
C VAL A 145 -4.84 -17.23 -11.91
N PRO A 146 -5.29 -18.50 -11.79
CA PRO A 146 -5.73 -19.06 -10.51
C PRO A 146 -4.64 -19.09 -9.43
N GLU A 147 -3.37 -19.32 -9.79
CA GLU A 147 -2.25 -19.32 -8.83
C GLU A 147 -2.08 -17.94 -8.17
N VAL A 148 -2.13 -16.86 -8.97
CA VAL A 148 -2.11 -15.47 -8.48
C VAL A 148 -3.32 -15.17 -7.60
N ASP A 149 -4.53 -15.58 -8.02
CA ASP A 149 -5.75 -15.31 -7.26
C ASP A 149 -5.74 -16.02 -5.89
N VAL A 150 -5.41 -17.31 -5.85
CA VAL A 150 -5.34 -18.05 -4.58
C VAL A 150 -4.20 -17.52 -3.68
N ALA A 151 -3.03 -17.18 -4.25
CA ALA A 151 -1.95 -16.56 -3.49
C ALA A 151 -2.35 -15.22 -2.86
N ASN A 152 -3.00 -14.33 -3.63
CA ASN A 152 -3.49 -13.04 -3.13
C ASN A 152 -4.59 -13.22 -2.07
N ASN A 153 -5.47 -14.21 -2.22
CA ASN A 153 -6.51 -14.52 -1.23
C ASN A 153 -5.93 -15.10 0.07
N ILE A 154 -4.87 -15.93 -0.01
CA ILE A 154 -4.09 -16.35 1.17
C ILE A 154 -3.49 -15.11 1.86
N GLU A 155 -2.77 -14.27 1.13
CA GLU A 155 -2.12 -13.07 1.70
C GLU A 155 -3.14 -12.17 2.42
N ARG A 156 -4.23 -11.82 1.74
CA ARG A 156 -5.25 -10.90 2.26
C ARG A 156 -5.95 -11.44 3.49
N ASN A 157 -6.47 -12.66 3.45
CA ASN A 157 -7.19 -13.23 4.61
C ASN A 157 -6.22 -13.47 5.77
N TYR A 158 -4.95 -13.77 5.50
CA TYR A 158 -3.99 -13.99 6.57
C TYR A 158 -3.47 -12.68 7.20
N LEU A 159 -3.35 -11.59 6.43
CA LEU A 159 -3.18 -10.24 6.98
C LEU A 159 -4.35 -9.84 7.90
N LEU A 160 -5.59 -10.14 7.50
CA LEU A 160 -6.78 -9.89 8.32
C LEU A 160 -6.81 -10.78 9.58
N THR A 161 -6.42 -12.05 9.47
CA THR A 161 -6.22 -12.96 10.62
C THR A 161 -5.27 -12.34 11.64
N VAL A 162 -4.10 -11.87 11.19
CA VAL A 162 -3.08 -11.26 12.06
C VAL A 162 -3.56 -9.94 12.68
N LEU A 163 -4.29 -9.12 11.92
CA LEU A 163 -4.85 -7.85 12.39
C LEU A 163 -5.88 -8.09 13.52
N GLU A 164 -6.87 -8.96 13.27
CA GLU A 164 -7.92 -9.25 14.24
C GLU A 164 -7.34 -9.96 15.49
N MET A 165 -6.38 -10.88 15.32
CA MET A 165 -5.71 -11.52 16.46
C MET A 165 -4.84 -10.54 17.28
N ARG A 166 -4.27 -9.51 16.64
CA ARG A 166 -3.58 -8.42 17.34
C ARG A 166 -4.58 -7.53 18.09
N GLY A 167 -5.75 -7.28 17.51
CA GLY A 167 -6.88 -6.65 18.20
C GLY A 167 -7.26 -7.41 19.46
N TYR A 168 -7.49 -8.72 19.36
CA TYR A 168 -7.79 -9.59 20.50
C TYR A 168 -6.67 -9.61 21.56
N ALA A 169 -5.40 -9.57 21.16
CA ALA A 169 -4.28 -9.56 22.09
C ALA A 169 -4.12 -8.23 22.86
N LEU A 170 -4.69 -7.13 22.36
CA LEU A 170 -4.64 -5.80 22.97
C LEU A 170 -5.97 -5.39 23.64
N SER A 171 -7.06 -6.11 23.37
CA SER A 171 -8.37 -5.89 24.00
C SER A 171 -8.51 -6.60 25.35
N ASN A 172 -9.50 -6.22 26.15
CA ASN A 172 -9.85 -6.87 27.42
C ASN A 172 -10.52 -8.25 27.19
N GLU A 173 -10.85 -8.99 28.27
CA GLU A 173 -11.48 -10.33 28.23
C GLU A 173 -12.69 -10.38 27.29
N ASP A 174 -13.60 -9.40 27.37
CA ASP A 174 -14.95 -9.47 26.77
C ASP A 174 -15.01 -9.33 25.23
N ASP A 175 -13.88 -9.05 24.56
CA ASP A 175 -13.87 -8.71 23.12
C ASP A 175 -13.62 -9.94 22.22
N GLU A 176 -14.42 -11.00 22.44
CA GLU A 176 -14.39 -12.25 21.65
C GLU A 176 -14.63 -12.03 20.15
N ALA A 177 -15.21 -10.88 19.76
CA ALA A 177 -15.48 -10.52 18.37
C ALA A 177 -14.21 -10.53 17.51
N TYR A 178 -13.08 -10.06 18.04
CA TYR A 178 -11.78 -10.10 17.38
C TYR A 178 -11.27 -11.54 17.19
N LEU A 179 -11.36 -12.37 18.23
CA LEU A 179 -10.93 -13.77 18.16
C LEU A 179 -11.78 -14.56 17.16
N LYS A 180 -13.09 -14.34 17.16
CA LYS A 180 -14.02 -14.96 16.22
C LYS A 180 -13.65 -14.62 14.77
N LYS A 181 -13.50 -13.34 14.43
CA LYS A 181 -13.11 -12.93 13.08
C LYS A 181 -11.73 -13.44 12.68
N SER A 182 -10.76 -13.42 13.60
CA SER A 182 -9.43 -14.00 13.36
C SER A 182 -9.55 -15.48 12.95
N ASN A 183 -10.37 -16.26 13.66
CA ASN A 183 -10.61 -17.67 13.34
C ASN A 183 -11.38 -17.86 12.02
N GLU A 184 -12.32 -16.98 11.69
CA GLU A 184 -13.04 -16.98 10.40
C GLU A 184 -12.07 -16.74 9.22
N TYR A 185 -11.22 -15.72 9.31
CA TYR A 185 -10.20 -15.46 8.29
C TYR A 185 -9.14 -16.57 8.21
N LEU A 186 -8.73 -17.14 9.35
CA LEU A 186 -7.80 -18.28 9.39
C LEU A 186 -8.39 -19.53 8.72
N ALA A 187 -9.70 -19.75 8.85
CA ALA A 187 -10.41 -20.84 8.16
C ALA A 187 -10.43 -20.63 6.64
N GLU A 188 -10.68 -19.40 6.16
CA GLU A 188 -10.56 -19.06 4.74
C GLU A 188 -9.13 -19.25 4.22
N VAL A 189 -8.09 -18.87 4.98
CA VAL A 189 -6.69 -19.13 4.60
C VAL A 189 -6.40 -20.63 4.45
N LYS A 190 -6.90 -21.46 5.36
CA LYS A 190 -6.77 -22.94 5.26
C LYS A 190 -7.49 -23.49 4.03
N LYS A 191 -8.65 -22.94 3.69
CA LYS A 191 -9.40 -23.28 2.47
C LYS A 191 -8.62 -22.89 1.21
N TYR A 192 -8.11 -21.67 1.12
CA TYR A 192 -7.28 -21.24 -0.02
C TYR A 192 -5.96 -22.02 -0.11
N LEU A 193 -5.34 -22.43 1.00
CA LEU A 193 -4.20 -23.35 0.98
C LEU A 193 -4.60 -24.74 0.41
N ALA A 194 -5.77 -25.27 0.77
CA ALA A 194 -6.25 -26.52 0.18
C ALA A 194 -6.59 -26.39 -1.33
N GLU A 195 -7.07 -25.22 -1.77
CA GLU A 195 -7.29 -24.90 -3.19
C GLU A 195 -5.96 -24.76 -3.94
N ALA A 196 -4.98 -24.05 -3.38
CA ALA A 196 -3.62 -23.94 -3.90
C ALA A 196 -2.93 -25.31 -4.03
N ARG A 197 -3.15 -26.24 -3.08
CA ARG A 197 -2.60 -27.61 -3.17
C ARG A 197 -3.20 -28.34 -4.37
N LYS A 198 -4.53 -28.34 -4.50
CA LYS A 198 -5.22 -28.95 -5.65
C LYS A 198 -4.78 -28.34 -6.98
N LEU A 199 -4.59 -27.02 -7.02
CA LEU A 199 -4.10 -26.33 -8.21
C LEU A 199 -2.68 -26.79 -8.57
N GLY A 200 -1.75 -26.80 -7.61
CA GLY A 200 -0.39 -27.30 -7.81
C GLY A 200 -0.33 -28.78 -8.20
N ASP A 201 -1.18 -29.63 -7.62
CA ASP A 201 -1.23 -31.05 -7.95
C ASP A 201 -1.80 -31.32 -9.36
N ASN A 202 -2.74 -30.48 -9.83
CA ASN A 202 -3.33 -30.58 -11.16
C ASN A 202 -2.47 -29.96 -12.28
N HIS A 203 -1.59 -29.01 -11.94
CA HIS A 203 -0.80 -28.22 -12.90
C HIS A 203 0.71 -28.39 -12.67
N PRO A 204 1.37 -29.35 -13.35
CA PRO A 204 2.80 -29.62 -13.21
C PRO A 204 3.72 -28.41 -13.45
N GLU A 205 3.26 -27.43 -14.25
CA GLU A 205 3.90 -26.15 -14.51
C GLU A 205 4.07 -25.27 -13.26
N LEU A 206 3.26 -25.46 -12.21
CA LEU A 206 3.28 -24.66 -10.98
C LEU A 206 4.28 -25.20 -9.94
N ALA A 207 5.52 -25.47 -10.38
CA ALA A 207 6.55 -26.07 -9.54
C ALA A 207 6.82 -25.28 -8.25
N THR A 208 6.88 -23.94 -8.34
CA THR A 208 7.12 -23.03 -7.21
C THR A 208 6.02 -23.11 -6.14
N LEU A 209 4.75 -23.20 -6.55
CA LEU A 209 3.62 -23.37 -5.62
C LEU A 209 3.73 -24.69 -4.88
N ARG A 210 3.97 -25.79 -5.61
CA ARG A 210 4.09 -27.14 -5.05
C ARG A 210 5.24 -27.26 -4.04
N GLU A 211 6.34 -26.55 -4.27
CA GLU A 211 7.47 -26.46 -3.33
C GLU A 211 7.08 -25.69 -2.06
N LYS A 212 6.59 -24.45 -2.21
CA LYS A 212 6.41 -23.54 -1.08
C LYS A 212 5.14 -23.76 -0.25
N ILE A 213 4.12 -24.42 -0.80
CA ILE A 213 2.84 -24.57 -0.11
C ILE A 213 2.95 -25.40 1.18
N GLY A 214 3.84 -26.39 1.23
CA GLY A 214 4.11 -27.16 2.44
C GLY A 214 4.73 -26.29 3.56
N GLU A 215 5.55 -25.30 3.19
CA GLU A 215 6.10 -24.33 4.14
C GLU A 215 5.02 -23.37 4.65
N ALA A 216 4.15 -22.88 3.77
CA ALA A 216 3.02 -22.04 4.14
C ALA A 216 2.05 -22.75 5.11
N GLU A 217 1.63 -23.98 4.80
CA GLU A 217 0.80 -24.78 5.70
C GLU A 217 1.45 -25.01 7.07
N LYS A 218 2.74 -25.32 7.09
CA LYS A 218 3.49 -25.49 8.34
C LYS A 218 3.52 -24.19 9.15
N ALA A 219 3.77 -23.05 8.50
CA ALA A 219 3.80 -21.75 9.15
C ALA A 219 2.42 -21.30 9.67
N VAL A 220 1.34 -21.60 8.94
CA VAL A 220 -0.05 -21.41 9.41
C VAL A 220 -0.33 -22.28 10.64
N LYS A 221 0.14 -23.53 10.67
CA LYS A 221 -0.01 -24.40 11.84
C LYS A 221 0.78 -23.90 13.05
N GLU A 222 2.04 -23.49 12.85
CA GLU A 222 2.85 -22.83 13.89
C GLU A 222 2.12 -21.60 14.47
N TYR A 223 1.56 -20.76 13.59
CA TYR A 223 0.78 -19.59 13.99
C TYR A 223 -0.45 -19.95 14.82
N GLU A 224 -1.22 -20.96 14.41
CA GLU A 224 -2.41 -21.45 15.12
C GLU A 224 -2.05 -21.98 16.52
N GLU A 225 -0.97 -22.77 16.65
CA GLU A 225 -0.48 -23.26 17.94
C GLU A 225 -0.09 -22.10 18.89
N PHE A 226 0.51 -21.02 18.37
CA PHE A 226 0.81 -19.83 19.17
C PHE A 226 -0.43 -18.95 19.44
N ALA A 227 -1.43 -18.94 18.54
CA ALA A 227 -2.69 -18.23 18.73
C ALA A 227 -3.51 -18.86 19.86
N VAL A 228 -3.63 -20.19 19.89
CA VAL A 228 -4.29 -20.91 21.00
C VAL A 228 -3.59 -20.65 22.33
N LYS A 229 -2.25 -20.67 22.37
CA LYS A 229 -1.49 -20.30 23.58
C LYS A 229 -1.71 -18.85 24.01
N THR A 230 -1.90 -17.93 23.06
CA THR A 230 -2.20 -16.53 23.38
C THR A 230 -3.54 -16.40 24.11
N VAL A 231 -4.58 -17.13 23.69
CA VAL A 231 -5.87 -17.18 24.40
C VAL A 231 -5.65 -17.69 25.83
N GLN A 232 -5.00 -18.85 25.98
CA GLN A 232 -4.71 -19.44 27.30
C GLN A 232 -3.93 -18.51 28.25
N VAL A 233 -2.92 -17.79 27.73
CA VAL A 233 -2.13 -16.84 28.53
C VAL A 233 -2.93 -15.57 28.83
N LYS A 234 -3.80 -15.09 27.94
CA LYS A 234 -4.69 -13.94 28.21
C LYS A 234 -5.70 -14.27 29.31
N ASP A 235 -6.31 -15.45 29.26
CA ASP A 235 -7.24 -15.95 30.28
C ASP A 235 -6.52 -16.09 31.64
N ALA A 236 -5.28 -16.59 31.64
CA ALA A 236 -4.45 -16.67 32.84
C ALA A 236 -4.14 -15.29 33.43
N ILE A 237 -3.71 -14.31 32.62
CA ILE A 237 -3.47 -12.92 33.06
C ILE A 237 -4.72 -12.35 33.73
N ALA A 238 -5.90 -12.57 33.18
CA ALA A 238 -7.13 -12.03 33.75
C ALA A 238 -7.56 -12.74 35.04
N GLY A 239 -7.28 -14.04 35.19
CA GLY A 239 -7.36 -14.75 36.46
C GLY A 239 -6.39 -14.17 37.50
N ASP A 240 -5.13 -13.98 37.12
CA ASP A 240 -4.08 -13.45 38.00
C ASP A 240 -4.38 -12.01 38.43
N LEU A 241 -4.96 -11.17 37.57
CA LEU A 241 -5.40 -9.81 37.91
C LEU A 241 -6.49 -9.81 39.00
N LYS A 242 -7.43 -10.76 38.96
CA LYS A 242 -8.46 -10.93 40.01
C LYS A 242 -7.82 -11.32 41.35
N ILE A 243 -6.79 -12.17 41.34
CA ILE A 243 -6.00 -12.55 42.53
C ILE A 243 -5.17 -11.34 43.03
N LEU A 244 -4.56 -10.59 42.11
CA LEU A 244 -3.75 -9.41 42.38
C LEU A 244 -4.53 -8.33 43.14
N ASP A 245 -5.75 -8.02 42.69
CA ASP A 245 -6.60 -7.02 43.34
C ASP A 245 -7.01 -7.43 44.76
N VAL A 246 -7.35 -8.70 44.97
CA VAL A 246 -7.67 -9.25 46.30
C VAL A 246 -6.46 -9.22 47.24
N ALA A 247 -5.29 -9.62 46.76
CA ALA A 247 -4.05 -9.59 47.54
C ALA A 247 -3.64 -8.15 47.90
N ALA A 248 -3.69 -7.24 46.93
CA ALA A 248 -3.38 -5.83 47.11
C ALA A 248 -4.36 -5.14 48.08
N ALA A 249 -5.66 -5.44 47.99
CA ALA A 249 -6.67 -4.91 48.91
C ALA A 249 -6.47 -5.45 50.34
N SER A 250 -6.13 -6.74 50.48
CA SER A 250 -5.84 -7.37 51.77
C SER A 250 -4.61 -6.74 52.44
N TYR A 251 -3.54 -6.52 51.68
CA TYR A 251 -2.33 -5.84 52.13
C TYR A 251 -2.63 -4.40 52.61
N MET A 252 -3.27 -3.58 51.76
CA MET A 252 -3.59 -2.19 52.11
C MET A 252 -4.48 -2.11 53.35
N LYS A 253 -5.48 -2.99 53.47
CA LYS A 253 -6.36 -3.05 54.63
C LYS A 253 -5.58 -3.40 55.91
N ASN A 254 -4.73 -4.42 55.89
CA ASN A 254 -3.92 -4.80 57.05
C ASN A 254 -3.00 -3.66 57.52
N ALA A 255 -2.34 -2.97 56.57
CA ALA A 255 -1.47 -1.84 56.87
C ALA A 255 -2.24 -0.64 57.44
N GLN A 256 -3.35 -0.25 56.81
CA GLN A 256 -4.17 0.89 57.24
C GLN A 256 -4.90 0.64 58.56
N ASP A 257 -5.46 -0.55 58.79
CA ASP A 257 -6.13 -0.89 60.05
C ASP A 257 -5.10 -0.89 61.20
N PHE A 258 -3.88 -1.39 60.99
CA PHE A 258 -2.83 -1.37 62.02
C PHE A 258 -2.33 0.05 62.32
N LEU A 259 -2.11 0.88 61.30
CA LEU A 259 -1.77 2.30 61.43
C LEU A 259 -2.85 3.06 62.22
N ARG A 260 -4.13 2.87 61.87
CA ARG A 260 -5.27 3.48 62.57
C ARG A 260 -5.31 3.09 64.06
N ASN A 261 -5.00 1.83 64.37
CA ASN A 261 -4.88 1.34 65.74
C ASN A 261 -3.68 1.97 66.49
N GLN A 262 -2.58 2.33 65.80
CA GLN A 262 -1.45 3.02 66.44
C GLN A 262 -1.79 4.48 66.77
N TYR A 263 -2.51 5.20 65.89
CA TYR A 263 -3.02 6.54 66.21
C TYR A 263 -3.99 6.55 67.39
N ALA A 264 -4.89 5.55 67.47
CA ALA A 264 -5.77 5.39 68.63
C ALA A 264 -4.98 5.17 69.92
N SER A 265 -3.99 4.25 69.89
CA SER A 265 -3.09 4.00 71.02
C SER A 265 -2.31 5.25 71.44
N MET A 266 -1.82 6.05 70.47
CA MET A 266 -1.09 7.29 70.76
C MET A 266 -1.98 8.32 71.48
N ARG A 267 -3.25 8.43 71.09
CA ARG A 267 -4.21 9.32 71.77
C ARG A 267 -4.49 8.87 73.21
N GLU A 268 -4.61 7.56 73.43
CA GLU A 268 -4.74 7.00 74.79
C GLU A 268 -3.49 7.26 75.64
N GLU A 269 -2.29 7.07 75.10
CA GLU A 269 -1.02 7.29 75.79
C GLU A 269 -0.79 8.77 76.14
N ILE A 270 -1.14 9.70 75.24
CA ILE A 270 -1.12 11.15 75.52
C ILE A 270 -2.10 11.49 76.65
N ASN A 271 -3.35 11.00 76.57
CA ASN A 271 -4.37 11.26 77.59
C ASN A 271 -4.03 10.66 78.96
N ALA A 272 -3.28 9.55 78.99
CA ALA A 272 -2.79 8.89 80.20
C ALA A 272 -1.53 9.54 80.80
N GLY A 273 -0.93 10.54 80.14
CA GLY A 273 0.31 11.18 80.59
C GLY A 273 1.53 10.26 80.47
N ALA A 274 1.61 9.43 79.43
CA ALA A 274 2.77 8.58 79.16
C ALA A 274 4.06 9.40 79.02
N ASP A 275 5.20 8.78 79.36
CA ASP A 275 6.49 9.45 79.34
C ASP A 275 6.96 9.79 77.90
N LYS A 276 7.88 10.75 77.80
CA LYS A 276 8.40 11.25 76.53
C LYS A 276 9.03 10.14 75.66
N PHE A 277 9.70 9.15 76.26
CA PHE A 277 10.34 8.07 75.50
C PHE A 277 9.30 7.12 74.91
N ALA A 278 8.27 6.75 75.67
CA ALA A 278 7.15 5.96 75.16
C ALA A 278 6.42 6.64 73.98
N LEU A 279 6.20 7.96 74.07
CA LEU A 279 5.56 8.74 73.00
C LEU A 279 6.44 8.88 71.75
N LEU A 280 7.77 9.00 71.90
CA LEU A 280 8.70 9.00 70.75
C LEU A 280 8.77 7.61 70.09
N GLU A 281 8.85 6.53 70.87
CA GLU A 281 8.80 5.15 70.35
C GLU A 281 7.47 4.90 69.61
N ARG A 282 6.36 5.49 70.08
CA ARG A 282 5.05 5.44 69.41
C ARG A 282 5.05 6.17 68.07
N LEU A 283 5.63 7.38 68.01
CA LEU A 283 5.72 8.18 66.79
C LEU A 283 6.53 7.46 65.70
N GLU A 284 7.69 6.90 66.04
CA GLU A 284 8.53 6.17 65.07
C GLU A 284 7.83 4.93 64.49
N LYS A 285 7.02 4.23 65.31
CA LYS A 285 6.16 3.14 64.84
C LYS A 285 5.06 3.61 63.88
N ILE A 286 4.50 4.80 64.09
CA ILE A 286 3.49 5.39 63.21
C ILE A 286 4.12 5.80 61.88
N GLN A 287 5.23 6.54 61.90
CA GLN A 287 5.95 6.98 60.69
C GLN A 287 6.32 5.80 59.79
N SER A 288 6.93 4.76 60.36
CA SER A 288 7.32 3.58 59.57
C SER A 288 6.11 2.79 59.03
N LEU A 289 4.92 2.91 59.65
CA LEU A 289 3.67 2.34 59.11
C LEU A 289 3.06 3.23 58.02
N GLU A 290 3.20 4.56 58.09
CA GLU A 290 2.90 5.47 56.98
C GLU A 290 3.80 5.20 55.77
N ASP A 291 5.10 4.93 55.99
CA ASP A 291 6.05 4.53 54.94
C ASP A 291 5.62 3.22 54.26
N ILE A 292 5.21 2.21 55.03
CA ILE A 292 4.67 0.93 54.51
C ILE A 292 3.40 1.17 53.65
N VAL A 293 2.47 1.99 54.13
CA VAL A 293 1.26 2.35 53.37
C VAL A 293 1.60 3.14 52.10
N THR A 294 2.57 4.05 52.17
CA THR A 294 3.02 4.90 51.05
C THR A 294 3.71 4.07 49.96
N VAL A 295 4.63 3.19 50.33
CA VAL A 295 5.23 2.21 49.40
C VAL A 295 4.16 1.31 48.79
N GLY A 296 3.17 0.90 49.57
CA GLY A 296 1.98 0.20 49.09
C GLY A 296 1.23 0.92 47.97
N ASN A 297 0.97 2.21 48.16
CA ASN A 297 0.33 3.06 47.16
C ASN A 297 1.20 3.26 45.91
N ILE A 298 2.52 3.38 46.06
CA ILE A 298 3.47 3.45 44.93
C ILE A 298 3.39 2.16 44.09
N ILE A 299 3.47 0.99 44.73
CA ILE A 299 3.38 -0.31 44.05
C ILE A 299 2.05 -0.45 43.30
N ARG A 300 0.92 -0.10 43.94
CA ARG A 300 -0.41 -0.09 43.29
C ARG A 300 -0.47 0.85 42.09
N THR A 301 0.11 2.04 42.21
CA THR A 301 0.16 3.03 41.13
C THR A 301 1.01 2.56 39.96
N MET A 302 2.18 1.96 40.22
CA MET A 302 3.05 1.37 39.19
C MET A 302 2.39 0.17 38.51
N ASN A 303 1.66 -0.67 39.26
CA ASN A 303 0.84 -1.74 38.70
C ASN A 303 -0.23 -1.20 37.73
N PHE A 304 -1.07 -0.26 38.16
CA PHE A 304 -2.09 0.33 37.28
C PHE A 304 -1.49 1.06 36.07
N LYS A 305 -0.37 1.77 36.25
CA LYS A 305 0.36 2.42 35.15
C LYS A 305 0.93 1.41 34.15
N SER A 306 1.45 0.28 34.63
CA SER A 306 1.92 -0.83 33.78
C SER A 306 0.78 -1.42 32.95
N GLN A 307 -0.38 -1.64 33.56
CA GLN A 307 -1.56 -2.17 32.87
C GLN A 307 -2.10 -1.18 31.83
N ALA A 308 -2.23 0.10 32.18
CA ALA A 308 -2.79 1.15 31.31
C ALA A 308 -1.88 1.53 30.13
N LEU A 309 -0.56 1.39 30.26
CA LEU A 309 0.41 1.65 29.18
C LEU A 309 0.87 0.36 28.46
N ASP A 310 0.28 -0.79 28.79
CA ASP A 310 0.72 -2.14 28.39
C ASP A 310 2.25 -2.34 28.44
N ASN A 311 2.87 -1.86 29.52
CA ASN A 311 4.33 -1.88 29.68
C ASN A 311 4.74 -2.68 30.92
N PRO A 312 5.14 -3.96 30.78
CA PRO A 312 5.49 -4.81 31.91
C PRO A 312 6.75 -4.37 32.67
N GLN A 313 7.61 -3.53 32.07
CA GLN A 313 8.81 -3.02 32.75
C GLN A 313 8.46 -2.16 33.97
N ILE A 314 7.35 -1.42 33.94
CA ILE A 314 6.86 -0.61 35.06
C ILE A 314 6.42 -1.52 36.23
N MET A 315 5.81 -2.67 35.94
CA MET A 315 5.45 -3.67 36.96
C MET A 315 6.69 -4.33 37.58
N LYS A 316 7.72 -4.60 36.76
CA LYS A 316 9.01 -5.11 37.23
C LYS A 316 9.73 -4.13 38.17
N GLU A 317 9.67 -2.84 37.89
CA GLU A 317 10.19 -1.78 38.78
C GLU A 317 9.34 -1.65 40.05
N GLY A 318 8.01 -1.82 39.95
CA GLY A 318 7.11 -1.88 41.09
C GLY A 318 7.47 -3.01 42.07
N LEU A 319 7.76 -4.20 41.55
CA LEU A 319 8.16 -5.37 42.36
C LEU A 319 9.38 -5.12 43.25
N ALA A 320 10.33 -4.28 42.82
CA ALA A 320 11.52 -3.96 43.60
C ALA A 320 11.22 -3.15 44.89
N ASN A 321 10.05 -2.51 44.97
CA ASN A 321 9.68 -1.72 46.15
C ASN A 321 9.16 -2.58 47.31
N PHE A 322 8.84 -3.87 47.11
CA PHE A 322 8.42 -4.75 48.21
C PHE A 322 9.53 -4.93 49.26
N THR A 323 10.81 -4.88 48.87
CA THR A 323 11.95 -4.93 49.80
C THR A 323 11.89 -3.82 50.86
N LYS A 324 11.37 -2.64 50.52
CA LYS A 324 11.20 -1.53 51.48
C LYS A 324 10.14 -1.85 52.53
N ILE A 325 9.08 -2.58 52.16
CA ILE A 325 8.06 -3.04 53.12
C ILE A 325 8.69 -3.97 54.16
N GLU A 326 9.59 -4.87 53.72
CA GLU A 326 10.35 -5.74 54.64
C GLU A 326 11.29 -4.93 55.54
N GLU A 327 12.02 -3.97 54.99
CA GLU A 327 12.93 -3.07 55.72
C GLU A 327 12.21 -2.28 56.82
N TYR A 328 11.13 -1.57 56.49
CA TYR A 328 10.34 -0.83 57.48
C TYR A 328 9.67 -1.75 58.50
N SER A 329 9.19 -2.93 58.08
CA SER A 329 8.63 -3.93 58.99
C SER A 329 9.67 -4.46 59.97
N ALA A 330 10.90 -4.70 59.52
CA ALA A 330 12.02 -5.12 60.34
C ALA A 330 12.45 -4.02 61.32
N LYS A 331 12.48 -2.76 60.88
CA LYS A 331 12.80 -1.59 61.71
C LYS A 331 11.91 -1.49 62.95
N ILE A 332 10.59 -1.61 62.81
CA ILE A 332 9.64 -1.48 63.93
C ILE A 332 9.42 -2.76 64.73
N ARG A 333 9.80 -3.94 64.20
CA ARG A 333 9.54 -5.21 64.86
C ARG A 333 10.07 -5.30 66.30
N PRO A 334 11.25 -4.76 66.68
CA PRO A 334 11.74 -4.75 68.06
C PRO A 334 10.92 -3.84 69.01
N MET A 335 10.30 -2.78 68.48
CA MET A 335 9.49 -1.82 69.24
C MET A 335 8.07 -2.35 69.53
N ILE A 336 7.70 -3.48 68.94
CA ILE A 336 6.37 -4.08 69.04
C ILE A 336 6.36 -5.18 70.11
N ARG A 337 5.91 -4.82 71.31
CA ARG A 337 5.81 -5.72 72.49
C ARG A 337 4.44 -6.42 72.64
N LYS A 338 3.33 -5.77 72.28
CA LYS A 338 1.97 -6.37 72.36
C LYS A 338 1.83 -7.49 71.32
N ALA A 339 1.44 -8.70 71.75
CA ALA A 339 1.31 -9.87 70.87
C ALA A 339 0.34 -9.67 69.69
N GLU A 340 -0.75 -8.91 69.90
CA GLU A 340 -1.69 -8.52 68.83
C GLU A 340 -1.01 -7.68 67.74
N ASN A 341 -0.19 -6.68 68.13
CA ASN A 341 0.55 -5.86 67.19
C ASN A 341 1.63 -6.67 66.46
N VAL A 342 2.22 -7.69 67.09
CA VAL A 342 3.11 -8.66 66.42
C VAL A 342 2.34 -9.43 65.34
N LYS A 343 1.12 -9.88 65.63
CA LYS A 343 0.27 -10.54 64.64
C LYS A 343 -0.09 -9.61 63.49
N ASN A 344 -0.33 -8.33 63.75
CA ASN A 344 -0.65 -7.34 62.71
C ASN A 344 0.53 -7.13 61.75
N ILE A 345 1.78 -7.00 62.23
CA ILE A 345 2.94 -6.84 61.33
C ILE A 345 3.25 -8.12 60.53
N GLU A 346 3.04 -9.31 61.10
CA GLU A 346 3.15 -10.55 60.33
C GLU A 346 2.02 -10.70 59.29
N ASN A 347 0.78 -10.31 59.61
CA ASN A 347 -0.31 -10.25 58.63
C ASN A 347 0.02 -9.31 57.46
N ILE A 348 0.62 -8.14 57.74
CA ILE A 348 1.10 -7.20 56.70
C ILE A 348 2.15 -7.89 55.83
N LYS A 349 3.17 -8.52 56.40
CA LYS A 349 4.21 -9.24 55.64
C LYS A 349 3.64 -10.37 54.78
N THR A 350 2.77 -11.22 55.33
CA THR A 350 2.13 -12.32 54.58
C THR A 350 1.24 -11.81 53.44
N SER A 351 0.49 -10.72 53.65
CA SER A 351 -0.34 -10.14 52.59
C SER A 351 0.48 -9.33 51.56
N ALA A 352 1.59 -8.73 51.97
CA ALA A 352 2.57 -8.12 51.06
C ALA A 352 3.21 -9.18 50.16
N GLU A 353 3.62 -10.31 50.72
CA GLU A 353 4.21 -11.41 49.95
C GLU A 353 3.21 -12.05 48.97
N ALA A 354 1.96 -12.25 49.40
CA ALA A 354 0.88 -12.68 48.49
C ALA A 354 0.64 -11.67 47.36
N TYR A 355 0.71 -10.36 47.64
CA TYR A 355 0.59 -9.32 46.63
C TYR A 355 1.80 -9.30 45.67
N ARG A 356 3.02 -9.46 46.20
CA ARG A 356 4.26 -9.57 45.41
C ARG A 356 4.23 -10.77 44.47
N GLN A 357 3.77 -11.93 44.95
CA GLN A 357 3.65 -13.15 44.16
C GLN A 357 2.63 -12.98 43.02
N ALA A 358 1.41 -12.54 43.32
CA ALA A 358 0.39 -12.28 42.29
C ALA A 358 0.88 -11.27 41.23
N MET A 359 1.63 -10.24 41.64
CA MET A 359 2.22 -9.25 40.72
C MET A 359 3.33 -9.86 39.85
N SER A 360 4.09 -10.82 40.39
CA SER A 360 5.08 -11.60 39.65
C SER A 360 4.44 -12.54 38.63
N ASP A 361 3.30 -13.14 38.95
CA ASP A 361 2.58 -14.06 38.05
C ASP A 361 1.95 -13.30 36.86
N VAL A 362 1.30 -12.16 37.11
CA VAL A 362 0.85 -11.24 36.04
C VAL A 362 2.03 -10.79 35.15
N LEU A 363 3.16 -10.39 35.75
CA LEU A 363 4.35 -9.97 35.00
C LEU A 363 4.88 -11.09 34.10
N LYS A 364 5.01 -12.31 34.65
CA LYS A 364 5.46 -13.48 33.91
C LYS A 364 4.57 -13.75 32.71
N ASN A 365 3.26 -13.79 32.92
CA ASN A 365 2.31 -14.11 31.85
C ASN A 365 2.22 -12.99 30.80
N ARG A 366 2.37 -11.70 31.16
CA ARG A 366 2.52 -10.60 30.18
C ARG A 366 3.81 -10.71 29.35
N LEU A 367 4.92 -11.14 29.93
CA LEU A 367 6.16 -11.37 29.18
C LEU A 367 6.03 -12.56 28.21
N GLU A 368 5.36 -13.63 28.62
CA GLU A 368 5.06 -14.78 27.73
C GLU A 368 4.12 -14.36 26.58
N LEU A 369 3.12 -13.51 26.84
CA LEU A 369 2.22 -12.96 25.82
C LEU A 369 2.98 -12.15 24.75
N LEU A 370 3.98 -11.35 25.16
CA LEU A 370 4.85 -10.61 24.24
C LEU A 370 5.71 -11.57 23.38
N GLU A 371 6.27 -12.62 23.97
CA GLU A 371 7.04 -13.63 23.23
C GLU A 371 6.18 -14.38 22.22
N LEU A 372 4.96 -14.78 22.60
CA LEU A 372 3.96 -15.40 21.71
C LEU A 372 3.53 -14.45 20.60
N SER A 373 3.43 -13.15 20.86
CA SER A 373 3.19 -12.12 19.83
C SER A 373 4.32 -12.10 18.79
N GLY A 374 5.58 -12.07 19.23
CA GLY A 374 6.75 -12.14 18.35
C GLY A 374 6.79 -13.42 17.51
N LYS A 375 6.52 -14.59 18.11
CA LYS A 375 6.46 -15.88 17.41
C LYS A 375 5.35 -15.92 16.36
N ARG A 376 4.15 -15.41 16.68
CA ARG A 376 3.04 -15.28 15.71
C ARG A 376 3.42 -14.38 14.55
N ILE A 377 4.01 -13.21 14.80
CA ILE A 377 4.44 -12.29 13.73
C ILE A 377 5.50 -12.97 12.83
N ALA A 378 6.46 -13.70 13.42
CA ALA A 378 7.49 -14.41 12.66
C ALA A 378 6.91 -15.54 11.77
N SER A 379 6.04 -16.40 12.32
CA SER A 379 5.32 -17.40 11.52
C SER A 379 4.36 -16.74 10.52
N ALA A 380 3.82 -15.56 10.84
CA ALA A 380 2.90 -14.88 9.95
C ALA A 380 3.58 -14.31 8.70
N ASN A 381 4.72 -13.64 8.89
CA ASN A 381 5.50 -13.06 7.79
C ASN A 381 5.93 -14.15 6.79
N LYS A 382 6.32 -15.36 7.25
CA LYS A 382 6.63 -16.48 6.34
C LYS A 382 5.51 -16.76 5.33
N VAL A 383 4.26 -16.84 5.79
CA VAL A 383 3.10 -17.14 4.91
C VAL A 383 2.83 -15.98 3.95
N ILE A 384 2.91 -14.74 4.44
CA ILE A 384 2.72 -13.52 3.65
C ILE A 384 3.80 -13.42 2.57
N ASP A 385 5.06 -13.66 2.91
CA ASP A 385 6.20 -13.58 1.99
C ASP A 385 6.14 -14.72 0.95
N ILE A 386 5.75 -15.94 1.35
CA ILE A 386 5.49 -17.04 0.42
C ILE A 386 4.37 -16.68 -0.56
N ALA A 387 3.24 -16.14 -0.08
CA ALA A 387 2.11 -15.77 -0.91
C ALA A 387 2.48 -14.65 -1.91
N LYS A 388 3.12 -13.58 -1.43
CA LYS A 388 3.65 -12.47 -2.26
C LYS A 388 4.64 -12.96 -3.31
N GLN A 389 5.61 -13.78 -2.90
CA GLN A 389 6.63 -14.24 -3.83
C GLN A 389 6.05 -15.18 -4.89
N THR A 390 5.12 -16.06 -4.50
CA THR A 390 4.37 -16.91 -5.44
C THR A 390 3.63 -16.02 -6.45
N SER A 391 2.75 -15.12 -5.99
CA SER A 391 2.03 -14.17 -6.84
C SER A 391 2.95 -13.38 -7.79
N SER A 392 4.09 -12.88 -7.29
CA SER A 392 5.10 -12.17 -8.10
C SER A 392 5.78 -13.06 -9.15
N ASP A 393 6.16 -14.29 -8.80
CA ASP A 393 6.82 -15.21 -9.72
C ASP A 393 5.84 -15.71 -10.80
N SER A 394 4.58 -15.96 -10.43
CA SER A 394 3.49 -16.28 -11.36
C SER A 394 3.19 -15.15 -12.34
N MET A 395 3.18 -13.89 -11.89
CA MET A 395 3.05 -12.73 -12.78
C MET A 395 4.22 -12.62 -13.78
N LYS A 396 5.46 -12.95 -13.37
CA LYS A 396 6.60 -13.01 -14.30
C LYS A 396 6.41 -14.10 -15.36
N GLN A 397 5.91 -15.29 -14.97
CA GLN A 397 5.60 -16.34 -15.94
C GLN A 397 4.44 -15.97 -16.87
N MET A 398 3.42 -15.29 -16.35
CA MET A 398 2.32 -14.75 -17.14
C MET A 398 2.79 -13.78 -18.23
N ILE A 399 3.74 -12.89 -17.89
CA ILE A 399 4.40 -12.01 -18.86
C ILE A 399 5.20 -12.84 -19.88
N ASN A 400 6.04 -13.79 -19.44
CA ASN A 400 6.82 -14.64 -20.35
C ASN A 400 5.95 -15.43 -21.35
N VAL A 401 4.81 -15.99 -20.91
CA VAL A 401 3.87 -16.71 -21.78
C VAL A 401 3.20 -15.75 -22.76
N THR A 402 2.83 -14.55 -22.31
CA THR A 402 2.20 -13.51 -23.14
C THR A 402 3.17 -12.99 -24.21
N ASP A 403 4.42 -12.71 -23.88
CA ASP A 403 5.47 -12.30 -24.83
C ASP A 403 5.74 -13.38 -25.88
N ASN A 404 5.80 -14.65 -25.47
CA ASN A 404 5.94 -15.78 -26.40
C ASN A 404 4.73 -15.92 -27.36
N ALA A 405 3.51 -15.62 -26.87
CA ALA A 405 2.32 -15.57 -27.71
C ALA A 405 2.37 -14.40 -28.72
N ILE A 406 2.68 -13.18 -28.26
CA ILE A 406 2.83 -11.98 -29.11
C ILE A 406 3.89 -12.19 -30.20
N PHE A 407 5.04 -12.76 -29.84
CA PHE A 407 6.12 -13.06 -30.78
C PHE A 407 5.73 -14.15 -31.79
N SER A 408 4.93 -15.13 -31.37
CA SER A 408 4.38 -16.17 -32.25
C SER A 408 3.37 -15.59 -33.26
N LEU A 409 2.43 -14.73 -32.81
CA LEU A 409 1.50 -14.03 -33.69
C LEU A 409 2.22 -13.13 -34.70
N SER A 410 3.24 -12.40 -34.25
CA SER A 410 4.03 -11.48 -35.09
C SER A 410 4.79 -12.20 -36.23
N ARG A 411 5.20 -13.45 -36.01
CA ARG A 411 5.80 -14.30 -37.06
C ARG A 411 4.75 -14.85 -38.03
N VAL A 412 3.54 -15.16 -37.54
CA VAL A 412 2.43 -15.62 -38.39
C VAL A 412 1.95 -14.49 -39.31
N SER A 413 1.77 -13.26 -38.81
CA SER A 413 1.35 -12.13 -39.64
C SER A 413 2.37 -11.79 -40.74
N ALA A 414 3.67 -11.83 -40.43
CA ALA A 414 4.74 -11.66 -41.41
C ALA A 414 4.73 -12.76 -42.50
N ALA A 415 4.53 -14.03 -42.11
CA ALA A 415 4.40 -15.13 -43.07
C ALA A 415 3.16 -15.00 -43.96
N ILE A 416 2.04 -14.51 -43.41
CA ILE A 416 0.80 -14.26 -44.18
C ILE A 416 1.04 -13.18 -45.24
N LEU A 417 1.67 -12.06 -44.87
CA LEU A 417 1.95 -10.96 -45.79
C LEU A 417 2.85 -11.39 -46.97
N ILE A 418 3.90 -12.16 -46.70
CA ILE A 418 4.82 -12.66 -47.75
C ILE A 418 4.09 -13.62 -48.70
N GLY A 419 3.28 -14.56 -48.18
CA GLY A 419 2.53 -15.49 -49.01
C GLY A 419 1.52 -14.79 -49.94
N PHE A 420 0.83 -13.76 -49.44
CA PHE A 420 -0.14 -13.00 -50.23
C PHE A 420 0.51 -12.25 -51.41
N VAL A 421 1.70 -11.67 -51.20
CA VAL A 421 2.47 -11.00 -52.28
C VAL A 421 2.90 -12.00 -53.36
N CYS A 422 3.35 -13.19 -52.98
CA CYS A 422 3.71 -14.24 -53.94
C CYS A 422 2.51 -14.70 -54.80
N VAL A 423 1.33 -14.86 -54.20
CA VAL A 423 0.10 -15.24 -54.91
C VAL A 423 -0.32 -14.17 -55.94
N MET A 424 -0.27 -12.88 -55.56
CA MET A 424 -0.62 -11.77 -56.46
C MET A 424 0.27 -11.69 -57.71
N LEU A 425 1.58 -11.92 -57.57
CA LEU A 425 2.52 -11.89 -58.69
C LEU A 425 2.28 -13.02 -59.71
N ILE A 426 1.87 -14.21 -59.23
CA ILE A 426 1.56 -15.37 -60.09
C ILE A 426 0.25 -15.14 -60.88
N ALA A 427 -0.78 -14.60 -60.23
CA ALA A 427 -2.06 -14.30 -60.87
C ALA A 427 -1.92 -13.26 -62.01
N LEU A 428 -1.11 -12.22 -61.79
CA LEU A 428 -0.89 -11.15 -62.77
C LEU A 428 -0.20 -11.66 -64.05
N GLY A 429 0.74 -12.60 -63.93
CA GLY A 429 1.44 -13.20 -65.08
C GLY A 429 0.54 -14.06 -65.97
N LEU A 430 -0.44 -14.77 -65.40
CA LEU A 430 -1.38 -15.61 -66.15
C LEU A 430 -2.40 -14.80 -66.95
N ALA A 431 -2.87 -13.67 -66.42
CA ALA A 431 -3.88 -12.82 -67.07
C ALA A 431 -3.38 -12.15 -68.36
N LEU A 432 -2.10 -11.77 -68.42
CA LEU A 432 -1.49 -11.12 -69.58
C LEU A 432 -1.29 -12.06 -70.78
N LEU A 433 -1.31 -13.37 -70.55
CA LEU A 433 -0.98 -14.39 -71.57
C LEU A 433 -2.19 -14.83 -72.42
N MET A 434 -3.42 -14.47 -72.01
CA MET A 434 -4.66 -14.93 -72.65
C MET A 434 -5.39 -13.90 -73.53
N THR A 435 -5.04 -12.61 -73.47
CA THR A 435 -5.89 -11.50 -73.97
C THR A 435 -5.52 -10.92 -75.34
N LEU A 436 -4.57 -11.51 -76.07
CA LEU A 436 -4.02 -10.97 -77.32
C LEU A 436 -4.64 -11.44 -78.67
N PRO A 437 -5.30 -12.62 -78.83
CA PRO A 437 -5.78 -13.05 -80.16
C PRO A 437 -7.06 -12.37 -80.69
N LEU A 438 -7.93 -11.88 -79.81
CA LEU A 438 -9.33 -11.53 -80.15
C LEU A 438 -9.55 -10.21 -80.91
N LYS A 439 -8.51 -9.40 -81.13
CA LYS A 439 -8.66 -7.99 -81.57
C LYS A 439 -8.65 -7.73 -83.09
N LYS A 440 -8.67 -8.75 -83.96
CA LYS A 440 -8.49 -8.55 -85.42
C LYS A 440 -9.61 -9.04 -86.37
N ALA A 441 -10.57 -9.83 -85.91
CA ALA A 441 -11.53 -10.48 -86.83
C ALA A 441 -12.80 -9.64 -87.15
N VAL A 442 -13.26 -8.78 -86.24
CA VAL A 442 -14.62 -8.18 -86.30
C VAL A 442 -14.71 -6.92 -87.19
N ALA A 443 -13.59 -6.33 -87.61
CA ALA A 443 -13.56 -4.98 -88.17
C ALA A 443 -13.83 -4.84 -89.70
N LYS A 444 -13.98 -5.94 -90.46
CA LYS A 444 -14.10 -5.88 -91.94
C LYS A 444 -15.47 -6.24 -92.53
N PHE A 445 -16.40 -6.80 -91.76
CA PHE A 445 -17.74 -7.16 -92.26
C PHE A 445 -18.71 -5.96 -92.39
N SER A 446 -18.44 -4.85 -91.68
CA SER A 446 -19.39 -3.74 -91.51
C SER A 446 -19.54 -2.77 -92.70
N TYR A 447 -18.90 -3.03 -93.85
CA TYR A 447 -18.85 -2.07 -94.97
C TYR A 447 -19.63 -2.47 -96.23
N PHE A 448 -19.92 -3.76 -96.43
CA PHE A 448 -20.58 -4.23 -97.67
C PHE A 448 -22.12 -4.22 -97.60
N THR A 449 -22.70 -4.26 -96.40
CA THR A 449 -24.16 -4.27 -96.15
C THR A 449 -24.89 -2.99 -96.59
N ALA A 450 -24.18 -1.92 -96.98
CA ALA A 450 -24.76 -0.63 -97.34
C ALA A 450 -25.19 -0.46 -98.81
N LYS A 451 -24.95 -1.44 -99.71
CA LYS A 451 -25.23 -1.29 -101.16
C LYS A 451 -26.20 -2.30 -101.79
N PHE A 452 -26.68 -3.31 -101.04
CA PHE A 452 -27.64 -4.29 -101.57
C PHE A 452 -29.08 -3.75 -101.71
N GLY A 453 -29.40 -2.61 -101.08
CA GLY A 453 -30.77 -2.07 -100.96
C GLY A 453 -31.44 -1.54 -102.24
N ASN A 454 -30.77 -1.54 -103.40
CA ASN A 454 -31.26 -0.90 -104.63
C ASN A 454 -31.47 -1.85 -105.83
N GLY A 455 -31.44 -3.17 -105.65
CA GLY A 455 -32.04 -4.11 -106.62
C GLY A 455 -31.28 -4.40 -107.92
N ASP A 456 -29.95 -4.57 -107.88
CA ASP A 456 -29.13 -5.05 -109.01
C ASP A 456 -28.41 -6.35 -108.62
N LEU A 457 -28.59 -7.41 -109.41
CA LEU A 457 -28.13 -8.78 -109.14
C LEU A 457 -26.99 -9.25 -110.07
N THR A 458 -26.13 -8.35 -110.54
CA THR A 458 -25.12 -8.67 -111.58
C THR A 458 -23.63 -8.59 -111.17
N SER A 459 -23.29 -8.28 -109.91
CA SER A 459 -21.90 -8.06 -109.46
C SER A 459 -21.35 -9.12 -108.49
N LYS A 460 -20.03 -9.37 -108.55
CA LYS A 460 -19.31 -10.42 -107.78
C LYS A 460 -18.15 -9.86 -106.94
N ILE A 461 -17.74 -10.59 -105.90
CA ILE A 461 -16.54 -10.36 -105.08
C ILE A 461 -15.54 -11.51 -105.26
N ASP A 462 -14.25 -11.18 -105.16
CA ASP A 462 -13.11 -12.12 -105.25
C ASP A 462 -12.11 -11.85 -104.10
N ILE A 463 -11.91 -12.85 -103.24
CA ILE A 463 -10.92 -12.88 -102.14
C ILE A 463 -10.47 -14.34 -101.96
N ASN A 464 -9.16 -14.58 -101.84
CA ASN A 464 -8.56 -15.92 -101.79
C ASN A 464 -7.72 -16.12 -100.51
N SER A 465 -8.15 -17.03 -99.63
CA SER A 465 -7.47 -17.48 -98.41
C SER A 465 -7.91 -18.91 -98.07
N GLY A 466 -7.07 -19.69 -97.40
CA GLY A 466 -7.25 -21.12 -97.14
C GLY A 466 -7.84 -21.47 -95.76
N ASP A 467 -8.58 -20.56 -95.14
CA ASP A 467 -9.24 -20.70 -93.85
C ASP A 467 -10.78 -20.54 -93.97
N GLU A 468 -11.52 -20.69 -92.88
CA GLU A 468 -12.99 -20.72 -92.86
C GLU A 468 -13.64 -19.42 -93.40
N LEU A 469 -12.88 -18.32 -93.50
CA LEU A 469 -13.31 -17.05 -94.09
C LEU A 469 -13.12 -16.99 -95.62
N GLY A 470 -12.33 -17.87 -96.23
CA GLY A 470 -12.20 -18.00 -97.69
C GLY A 470 -13.36 -18.77 -98.33
N LEU A 471 -13.91 -19.76 -97.63
CA LEU A 471 -15.10 -20.51 -98.08
C LEU A 471 -16.34 -19.60 -98.22
N MET A 472 -16.51 -18.63 -97.32
CA MET A 472 -17.63 -17.66 -97.37
C MET A 472 -17.63 -16.78 -98.62
N ALA A 473 -16.49 -16.55 -99.28
CA ALA A 473 -16.43 -15.79 -100.54
C ALA A 473 -16.94 -16.60 -101.75
N SER A 474 -16.90 -17.93 -101.67
CA SER A 474 -17.38 -18.85 -102.71
C SER A 474 -18.90 -19.00 -102.68
N ASP A 475 -19.47 -19.25 -101.49
CA ASP A 475 -20.92 -19.50 -101.35
C ASP A 475 -21.80 -18.31 -101.76
N LEU A 476 -21.31 -17.07 -101.57
CA LEU A 476 -22.04 -15.87 -101.98
C LEU A 476 -22.27 -15.78 -103.50
N ASN A 477 -21.37 -16.38 -104.31
CA ASN A 477 -21.56 -16.47 -105.76
C ASN A 477 -22.59 -17.55 -106.17
N ARG A 478 -22.94 -18.50 -105.29
CA ARG A 478 -23.92 -19.57 -105.57
C ARG A 478 -25.36 -19.11 -105.35
N ALA A 479 -25.59 -18.11 -104.50
CA ALA A 479 -26.92 -17.55 -104.22
C ALA A 479 -27.67 -17.03 -105.48
N VAL A 480 -26.93 -16.55 -106.49
CA VAL A 480 -27.50 -16.03 -107.75
C VAL A 480 -28.15 -17.13 -108.61
N ALA A 481 -27.79 -18.41 -108.41
CA ALA A 481 -28.41 -19.53 -109.12
C ALA A 481 -29.69 -20.06 -108.45
N ASN A 482 -29.91 -19.74 -107.17
CA ASN A 482 -30.98 -20.35 -106.36
C ASN A 482 -32.40 -19.82 -106.66
N LEU A 483 -32.59 -18.89 -107.59
CA LEU A 483 -33.93 -18.54 -108.09
C LEU A 483 -34.61 -19.70 -108.87
N SER A 484 -33.85 -20.76 -109.21
CA SER A 484 -34.42 -22.04 -109.65
C SER A 484 -34.63 -23.05 -108.50
N ASN A 485 -34.13 -22.79 -107.29
CA ASN A 485 -34.30 -23.68 -106.12
C ASN A 485 -35.66 -23.52 -105.43
N ILE A 486 -36.46 -22.49 -105.75
CA ILE A 486 -37.62 -22.07 -104.93
C ILE A 486 -38.68 -23.17 -104.68
N MET A 487 -38.78 -24.20 -105.52
CA MET A 487 -39.67 -25.35 -105.28
C MET A 487 -39.00 -26.53 -104.52
N GLN A 488 -37.67 -26.60 -104.51
CA GLN A 488 -36.89 -27.44 -103.58
C GLN A 488 -36.89 -26.80 -102.18
N GLU A 489 -36.76 -25.47 -102.14
CA GLU A 489 -36.72 -24.60 -100.97
C GLU A 489 -37.97 -24.75 -100.08
N LEU A 490 -39.13 -25.10 -100.63
CA LEU A 490 -40.34 -25.38 -99.85
C LEU A 490 -40.22 -26.67 -98.99
N SER A 491 -39.48 -27.66 -99.48
CA SER A 491 -39.22 -28.94 -98.77
C SER A 491 -38.08 -28.82 -97.78
N ASP A 492 -37.05 -28.02 -98.09
CA ASP A 492 -35.95 -27.77 -97.16
C ASP A 492 -36.38 -26.81 -96.04
N THR A 493 -37.20 -25.80 -96.36
CA THR A 493 -37.79 -24.87 -95.36
C THR A 493 -38.68 -25.60 -94.35
N THR A 494 -39.35 -26.68 -94.72
CA THR A 494 -40.15 -27.48 -93.76
C THR A 494 -39.29 -28.32 -92.83
N ASN A 495 -38.16 -28.86 -93.30
CA ASN A 495 -37.18 -29.52 -92.43
C ASN A 495 -36.48 -28.52 -91.50
N ILE A 496 -36.06 -27.35 -92.03
CA ILE A 496 -35.46 -26.26 -91.24
C ILE A 496 -36.44 -25.74 -90.19
N LEU A 497 -37.71 -25.54 -90.54
CA LEU A 497 -38.75 -25.12 -89.60
C LEU A 497 -38.97 -26.15 -88.49
N SER A 498 -38.86 -27.45 -88.78
CA SER A 498 -38.88 -28.50 -87.76
C SER A 498 -37.67 -28.41 -86.82
N SER A 499 -36.44 -28.35 -87.36
CA SER A 499 -35.22 -28.29 -86.52
C SER A 499 -35.10 -26.99 -85.72
N SER A 500 -35.50 -25.85 -86.29
CA SER A 500 -35.53 -24.58 -85.55
C SER A 500 -36.65 -24.53 -84.53
N SER A 501 -37.73 -25.30 -84.70
CA SER A 501 -38.77 -25.47 -83.67
C SER A 501 -38.28 -26.36 -82.52
N GLU A 502 -37.54 -27.43 -82.81
CA GLU A 502 -36.88 -28.26 -81.77
C GLU A 502 -35.84 -27.43 -80.98
N GLU A 503 -35.01 -26.64 -81.66
CA GLU A 503 -34.04 -25.74 -81.02
C GLU A 503 -34.74 -24.64 -80.20
N LEU A 504 -35.82 -24.05 -80.72
CA LEU A 504 -36.63 -23.07 -79.98
C LEU A 504 -37.31 -23.68 -78.76
N SER A 505 -37.77 -24.94 -78.84
CA SER A 505 -38.30 -25.68 -77.69
C SER A 505 -37.23 -25.89 -76.62
N ALA A 506 -36.03 -26.35 -77.01
CA ALA A 506 -34.93 -26.58 -76.07
C ALA A 506 -34.44 -25.29 -75.39
N VAL A 507 -34.32 -24.19 -76.15
CA VAL A 507 -34.00 -22.86 -75.60
C VAL A 507 -35.10 -22.36 -74.67
N SER A 508 -36.37 -22.62 -75.00
CA SER A 508 -37.52 -22.26 -74.15
C SER A 508 -37.57 -23.06 -72.86
N GLU A 509 -37.29 -24.37 -72.89
CA GLU A 509 -37.20 -25.23 -71.71
C GLU A 509 -36.05 -24.80 -70.79
N GLN A 510 -34.87 -24.49 -71.36
CA GLN A 510 -33.74 -23.90 -70.63
C GLN A 510 -34.10 -22.53 -70.03
N MET A 511 -34.85 -21.69 -70.76
CA MET A 511 -35.28 -20.37 -70.29
C MET A 511 -36.33 -20.46 -69.18
N ALA A 512 -37.22 -21.46 -69.21
CA ALA A 512 -38.15 -21.75 -68.12
C ALA A 512 -37.38 -22.18 -66.85
N SER A 513 -36.49 -23.16 -66.97
CA SER A 513 -35.63 -23.63 -65.87
C SER A 513 -34.77 -22.49 -65.26
N SER A 514 -34.14 -21.66 -66.11
CA SER A 514 -33.36 -20.50 -65.66
C SER A 514 -34.23 -19.42 -64.98
N SER A 515 -35.49 -19.30 -65.38
CA SER A 515 -36.46 -18.37 -64.76
C SER A 515 -36.99 -18.89 -63.43
N GLU A 516 -37.15 -20.20 -63.27
CA GLU A 516 -37.45 -20.83 -61.98
C GLU A 516 -36.29 -20.66 -60.99
N GLU A 517 -35.04 -20.86 -61.45
CA GLU A 517 -33.85 -20.61 -60.65
C GLU A 517 -33.76 -19.13 -60.22
N MET A 518 -33.97 -18.20 -61.16
CA MET A 518 -33.99 -16.76 -60.88
C MET A 518 -35.09 -16.37 -59.88
N ASN A 519 -36.28 -16.98 -59.98
CA ASN A 519 -37.36 -16.77 -59.02
C ASN A 519 -37.03 -17.36 -57.63
N SER A 520 -36.32 -18.49 -57.56
CA SER A 520 -35.80 -19.06 -56.30
C SER A 520 -34.75 -18.15 -55.66
N GLN A 521 -33.81 -17.62 -56.46
CA GLN A 521 -32.82 -16.64 -56.01
C GLN A 521 -33.49 -15.33 -55.53
N ALA A 522 -34.50 -14.83 -56.24
CA ALA A 522 -35.28 -13.68 -55.84
C ALA A 522 -35.93 -13.88 -54.45
N ASN A 523 -36.53 -15.05 -54.20
CA ASN A 523 -37.10 -15.38 -52.88
C ASN A 523 -36.05 -15.40 -51.76
N MET A 524 -34.84 -15.92 -52.03
CA MET A 524 -33.74 -15.90 -51.04
C MET A 524 -33.28 -14.46 -50.73
N VAL A 525 -33.21 -13.58 -51.74
CA VAL A 525 -32.87 -12.17 -51.53
C VAL A 525 -33.99 -11.42 -50.78
N ALA A 526 -35.27 -11.74 -51.03
CA ALA A 526 -36.39 -11.18 -50.28
C ALA A 526 -36.35 -11.56 -48.79
N ALA A 527 -36.10 -12.84 -48.47
CA ALA A 527 -35.95 -13.30 -47.09
C ALA A 527 -34.75 -12.64 -46.39
N ALA A 528 -33.63 -12.47 -47.09
CA ALA A 528 -32.46 -11.75 -46.57
C ALA A 528 -32.77 -10.25 -46.32
N ALA A 529 -33.54 -9.60 -47.19
CA ALA A 529 -33.98 -8.21 -47.01
C ALA A 529 -34.88 -8.06 -45.77
N GLU A 530 -35.84 -8.96 -45.57
CA GLU A 530 -36.70 -8.97 -44.39
C GLU A 530 -35.90 -9.19 -43.09
N GLN A 531 -34.92 -10.10 -43.11
CA GLN A 531 -33.99 -10.30 -41.99
C GLN A 531 -33.11 -9.07 -41.69
N ILE A 532 -32.72 -8.29 -42.71
CA ILE A 532 -31.97 -7.04 -42.50
C ILE A 532 -32.86 -5.98 -41.82
N ASN A 533 -34.13 -5.86 -42.18
CA ASN A 533 -35.05 -4.93 -41.50
C ASN A 533 -35.21 -5.29 -40.00
N VAL A 534 -35.42 -6.57 -39.67
CA VAL A 534 -35.43 -7.03 -38.26
C VAL A 534 -34.10 -6.70 -37.55
N SER A 535 -32.98 -6.83 -38.25
CA SER A 535 -31.66 -6.47 -37.72
C SER A 535 -31.51 -4.96 -37.48
N VAL A 536 -32.10 -4.11 -38.33
CA VAL A 536 -32.13 -2.64 -38.17
C VAL A 536 -32.93 -2.24 -36.92
N ASP A 537 -34.08 -2.86 -36.68
CA ASP A 537 -34.90 -2.57 -35.50
C ASP A 537 -34.18 -2.99 -34.19
N LEU A 538 -33.52 -4.14 -34.19
CA LEU A 538 -32.68 -4.58 -33.06
C LEU A 538 -31.51 -3.61 -32.81
N VAL A 539 -30.86 -3.11 -33.86
CA VAL A 539 -29.81 -2.09 -33.76
C VAL A 539 -30.37 -0.77 -33.22
N ALA A 540 -31.57 -0.36 -33.65
CA ALA A 540 -32.21 0.85 -33.13
C ALA A 540 -32.52 0.76 -31.63
N ALA A 541 -33.09 -0.35 -31.17
CA ALA A 541 -33.36 -0.60 -29.75
C ALA A 541 -32.08 -0.62 -28.91
N ALA A 542 -31.01 -1.26 -29.40
CA ALA A 542 -29.71 -1.28 -28.73
C ALA A 542 -29.08 0.13 -28.64
N LEU A 543 -29.29 0.98 -29.65
CA LEU A 543 -28.81 2.37 -29.67
C LEU A 543 -29.61 3.29 -28.73
N GLU A 544 -30.92 3.09 -28.59
CA GLU A 544 -31.73 3.80 -27.59
C GLU A 544 -31.29 3.44 -26.17
N GLN A 545 -31.08 2.14 -25.88
CA GLN A 545 -30.53 1.70 -24.61
C GLN A 545 -29.14 2.30 -24.36
N SER A 546 -28.27 2.33 -25.38
CA SER A 546 -26.94 2.94 -25.29
C SER A 546 -27.00 4.46 -25.02
N GLY A 547 -27.95 5.17 -25.64
CA GLY A 547 -28.17 6.60 -25.39
C GLY A 547 -28.60 6.89 -23.95
N ASN A 548 -29.49 6.05 -23.39
CA ASN A 548 -29.90 6.15 -21.99
C ASN A 548 -28.71 5.90 -21.03
N SER A 549 -27.92 4.84 -21.28
CA SER A 549 -26.71 4.56 -20.49
C SER A 549 -25.68 5.69 -20.55
N LEU A 550 -25.45 6.29 -21.73
CA LEU A 550 -24.56 7.45 -21.87
C LEU A 550 -25.06 8.67 -21.08
N SER A 551 -26.37 8.92 -21.06
CA SER A 551 -26.96 9.99 -20.25
C SER A 551 -26.82 9.76 -18.74
N GLU A 552 -26.86 8.51 -18.28
CA GLU A 552 -26.62 8.15 -16.88
C GLU A 552 -25.15 8.37 -16.50
N ILE A 553 -24.21 7.95 -17.37
CA ILE A 553 -22.76 8.18 -17.17
C ILE A 553 -22.45 9.69 -17.14
N ALA A 554 -23.12 10.52 -17.96
CA ALA A 554 -22.97 11.97 -17.92
C ALA A 554 -23.33 12.56 -16.54
N GLY A 555 -24.45 12.12 -15.95
CA GLY A 555 -24.85 12.54 -14.60
C GLY A 555 -23.87 12.08 -13.51
N VAL A 556 -23.29 10.88 -13.67
CA VAL A 556 -22.21 10.39 -12.79
C VAL A 556 -20.96 11.26 -12.91
N ALA A 557 -20.55 11.64 -14.13
CA ALA A 557 -19.40 12.53 -14.35
C ALA A 557 -19.59 13.91 -13.71
N GLU A 558 -20.78 14.52 -13.84
CA GLU A 558 -21.12 15.79 -13.18
C GLU A 558 -21.06 15.68 -11.65
N HIS A 559 -21.61 14.61 -11.08
CA HIS A 559 -21.54 14.34 -9.64
C HIS A 559 -20.09 14.14 -9.15
N ILE A 560 -19.26 13.41 -9.90
CA ILE A 560 -17.83 13.22 -9.59
C ILE A 560 -17.08 14.58 -9.61
N SER A 561 -17.39 15.46 -10.56
CA SER A 561 -16.80 16.81 -10.63
C SER A 561 -17.10 17.63 -9.37
N SER A 562 -18.34 17.58 -8.87
CA SER A 562 -18.73 18.19 -7.59
C SER A 562 -17.96 17.62 -6.39
N VAL A 563 -17.79 16.29 -6.33
CA VAL A 563 -17.00 15.62 -5.29
C VAL A 563 -15.55 16.12 -5.29
N PHE A 564 -14.90 16.21 -6.46
CA PHE A 564 -13.51 16.69 -6.53
C PHE A 564 -13.35 18.17 -6.16
N SER A 565 -14.35 19.02 -6.44
CA SER A 565 -14.37 20.40 -5.95
C SER A 565 -14.36 20.45 -4.41
N ASN A 566 -15.18 19.64 -3.75
CA ASN A 566 -15.22 19.54 -2.29
C ASN A 566 -13.92 18.97 -1.71
N VAL A 567 -13.30 17.97 -2.37
CA VAL A 567 -12.00 17.42 -1.97
C VAL A 567 -10.88 18.47 -2.09
N ALA A 568 -10.89 19.30 -3.14
CA ALA A 568 -9.94 20.39 -3.30
C ALA A 568 -10.08 21.47 -2.20
N GLU A 569 -11.31 21.83 -1.82
CA GLU A 569 -11.55 22.76 -0.70
C GLU A 569 -11.11 22.17 0.64
N LEU A 570 -11.41 20.89 0.88
CA LEU A 570 -10.99 20.18 2.08
C LEU A 570 -9.45 20.10 2.17
N GLY A 571 -8.78 19.72 1.08
CA GLY A 571 -7.32 19.70 0.99
C GLY A 571 -6.70 21.07 1.30
N LYS A 572 -7.29 22.17 0.80
CA LYS A 572 -6.85 23.52 1.14
C LYS A 572 -6.99 23.82 2.64
N LYS A 573 -8.15 23.52 3.24
CA LYS A 573 -8.37 23.68 4.69
C LYS A 573 -7.37 22.85 5.51
N THR A 574 -7.09 21.61 5.10
CA THR A 574 -6.09 20.76 5.74
C THR A 574 -4.68 21.35 5.61
N SER A 575 -4.29 21.89 4.44
CA SER A 575 -3.02 22.58 4.25
C SER A 575 -2.84 23.75 5.21
N ASP A 576 -3.88 24.56 5.42
CA ASP A 576 -3.84 25.70 6.32
C ASP A 576 -3.79 25.28 7.81
N HIS A 577 -4.49 24.20 8.19
CA HIS A 577 -4.35 23.59 9.52
C HIS A 577 -2.93 23.04 9.76
N VAL A 578 -2.33 22.36 8.78
CA VAL A 578 -0.97 21.82 8.87
C VAL A 578 0.07 22.93 9.06
N LYS A 579 -0.06 24.06 8.34
CA LYS A 579 0.78 25.26 8.59
C LYS A 579 0.59 25.81 10.00
N GLY A 580 -0.64 25.78 10.53
CA GLY A 580 -0.93 26.14 11.92
C GLY A 580 -0.18 25.24 12.91
N ILE A 581 -0.24 23.92 12.74
CA ILE A 581 0.47 22.94 13.58
C ILE A 581 1.98 23.13 13.52
N ALA A 582 2.54 23.34 12.32
CA ALA A 582 3.97 23.61 12.15
C ALA A 582 4.41 24.86 12.93
N LYS A 583 3.65 25.96 12.83
CA LYS A 583 3.91 27.18 13.59
C LYS A 583 3.78 26.97 15.11
N SER A 584 2.71 26.33 15.57
CA SER A 584 2.57 26.03 17.00
C SER A 584 3.69 25.13 17.54
N SER A 585 4.25 24.24 16.72
CA SER A 585 5.42 23.43 17.10
C SER A 585 6.69 24.26 17.24
N GLU A 586 6.87 25.28 16.40
CA GLU A 586 7.96 26.26 16.52
C GLU A 586 7.79 27.12 17.79
N ASP A 587 6.59 27.65 18.04
CA ASP A 587 6.26 28.42 19.25
C ASP A 587 6.51 27.60 20.54
N ILE A 588 6.10 26.32 20.58
CA ILE A 588 6.35 25.42 21.72
C ILE A 588 7.85 25.13 21.87
N SER A 589 8.61 25.00 20.76
CA SER A 589 10.06 24.77 20.82
C SER A 589 10.80 25.94 21.49
N VAL A 590 10.36 27.18 21.24
CA VAL A 590 10.87 28.38 21.94
C VAL A 590 10.52 28.30 23.42
N GLN A 591 9.26 27.98 23.76
CA GLN A 591 8.78 27.88 25.14
C GLN A 591 9.57 26.82 25.95
N ILE A 592 9.87 25.66 25.35
CA ILE A 592 10.69 24.58 25.91
C ILE A 592 12.10 25.07 26.23
N SER A 593 12.72 25.82 25.32
CA SER A 593 14.05 26.43 25.54
C SER A 593 14.04 27.38 26.75
N THR A 594 13.00 28.21 26.89
CA THR A 594 12.85 29.10 28.05
C THR A 594 12.71 28.33 29.37
N VAL A 595 11.92 27.26 29.40
CA VAL A 595 11.76 26.43 30.62
C VAL A 595 13.04 25.65 30.93
N ALA A 596 13.79 25.19 29.92
CA ALA A 596 15.09 24.54 30.12
C ALA A 596 16.07 25.47 30.84
N SER A 597 16.27 26.69 30.34
CA SER A 597 17.17 27.67 30.98
C SER A 597 16.72 28.06 32.39
N ALA A 598 15.42 28.21 32.63
CA ALA A 598 14.91 28.47 33.98
C ALA A 598 15.15 27.29 34.95
N SER A 599 15.11 26.05 34.45
CA SER A 599 15.40 24.85 35.25
C SER A 599 16.91 24.73 35.58
N GLU A 600 17.78 25.09 34.65
CA GLU A 600 19.23 25.18 34.88
C GLU A 600 19.58 26.26 35.91
N GLU A 601 18.99 27.46 35.79
CA GLU A 601 19.19 28.56 36.74
C GLU A 601 18.67 28.21 38.15
N MET A 602 17.48 27.58 38.24
CA MET A 602 16.94 27.05 39.48
C MET A 602 17.86 25.99 40.10
N THR A 603 18.41 25.07 39.31
CA THR A 603 19.37 24.05 39.79
C THR A 603 20.65 24.70 40.32
N SER A 604 21.15 25.77 39.69
CA SER A 604 22.29 26.53 40.20
C SER A 604 21.98 27.21 41.54
N SER A 605 20.81 27.85 41.64
CA SER A 605 20.36 28.51 42.87
C SER A 605 20.21 27.53 44.04
N LEU A 606 19.59 26.37 43.82
CA LEU A 606 19.43 25.32 44.84
C LEU A 606 20.76 24.79 45.37
N ASN A 607 21.77 24.61 44.50
CA ASN A 607 23.12 24.24 44.92
C ASN A 607 23.78 25.30 45.83
N GLU A 608 23.52 26.58 45.56
CA GLU A 608 24.04 27.68 46.39
C GLU A 608 23.31 27.76 47.75
N VAL A 609 21.99 27.55 47.77
CA VAL A 609 21.22 27.41 49.03
C VAL A 609 21.72 26.21 49.85
N ALA A 610 21.89 25.03 49.24
CA ALA A 610 22.42 23.84 49.93
C ALA A 610 23.78 24.11 50.61
N LYS A 611 24.67 24.79 49.90
CA LYS A 611 25.99 25.22 50.41
C LYS A 611 25.87 26.19 51.59
N HIS A 612 24.98 27.19 51.51
CA HIS A 612 24.73 28.13 52.60
C HIS A 612 24.11 27.47 53.82
N THR A 613 23.14 26.57 53.65
CA THR A 613 22.53 25.80 54.74
C THR A 613 23.54 24.89 55.44
N SER A 614 24.41 24.22 54.69
CA SER A 614 25.52 23.43 55.27
C SER A 614 26.49 24.31 56.09
N GLN A 615 26.79 25.52 55.61
CA GLN A 615 27.60 26.49 56.35
C GLN A 615 26.90 27.00 57.62
N ALA A 616 25.60 27.29 57.56
CA ALA A 616 24.81 27.74 58.70
C ALA A 616 24.69 26.67 59.80
N SER A 617 24.52 25.39 59.41
CA SER A 617 24.53 24.24 60.33
C SER A 617 25.87 24.15 61.10
N ARG A 618 27.01 24.27 60.39
CA ARG A 618 28.34 24.30 61.04
C ARG A 618 28.52 25.46 62.01
N ILE A 619 28.02 26.66 61.66
CA ILE A 619 28.05 27.83 62.56
C ILE A 619 27.22 27.57 63.82
N SER A 620 26.03 26.97 63.67
CA SER A 620 25.17 26.61 64.80
C SER A 620 25.82 25.59 65.74
N GLN A 621 26.52 24.59 65.18
CA GLN A 621 27.29 23.62 65.96
C GLN A 621 28.45 24.27 66.74
N ASP A 622 29.23 25.17 66.13
CA ASP A 622 30.30 25.88 66.85
C ASP A 622 29.75 26.84 67.91
N ALA A 623 28.63 27.51 67.63
CA ALA A 623 27.93 28.34 68.60
C ALA A 623 27.43 27.53 69.79
N SER A 624 26.82 26.37 69.57
CA SER A 624 26.35 25.46 70.63
C SER A 624 27.50 25.02 71.55
N ARG A 625 28.63 24.60 70.96
CA ARG A 625 29.84 24.26 71.72
C ARG A 625 30.37 25.41 72.56
N ARG A 626 30.40 26.64 72.03
CA ARG A 626 30.84 27.83 72.78
C ARG A 626 29.89 28.16 73.94
N THR A 627 28.58 28.03 73.73
CA THR A 627 27.56 28.25 74.76
C THR A 627 27.70 27.25 75.90
N GLU A 628 27.99 25.97 75.59
CA GLU A 628 28.32 24.94 76.59
C GLU A 628 29.61 25.28 77.37
N GLU A 629 30.69 25.68 76.68
CA GLU A 629 31.93 26.12 77.33
C GLU A 629 31.72 27.33 78.26
N ILE A 630 30.82 28.26 77.90
CA ILE A 630 30.44 29.38 78.76
C ILE A 630 29.66 28.88 79.98
N ASN A 631 28.68 27.99 79.79
CA ASN A 631 27.85 27.45 80.87
C ASN A 631 28.70 26.71 81.93
N ILE A 632 29.67 25.89 81.49
CA ILE A 632 30.66 25.24 82.37
C ILE A 632 31.47 26.26 83.18
N ARG A 633 31.94 27.35 82.55
CA ARG A 633 32.72 28.40 83.24
C ARG A 633 31.87 29.21 84.23
N MET A 634 30.63 29.52 83.89
CA MET A 634 29.73 30.26 84.78
C MET A 634 29.32 29.41 85.98
N ASN A 635 29.05 28.12 85.82
CA ASN A 635 28.84 27.20 86.94
C ASN A 635 30.07 27.10 87.87
N ALA A 636 31.28 27.07 87.30
CA ALA A 636 32.51 27.14 88.09
C ALA A 636 32.63 28.45 88.88
N LEU A 637 32.20 29.58 88.31
CA LEU A 637 32.15 30.88 88.99
C LEU A 637 31.10 30.88 90.13
N VAL A 638 29.87 30.39 89.90
CA VAL A 638 28.85 30.21 90.96
C VAL A 638 29.40 29.36 92.11
N ALA A 639 30.09 28.26 91.81
CA ALA A 639 30.71 27.39 92.82
C ALA A 639 31.92 28.03 93.52
N SER A 640 32.55 29.05 92.93
CA SER A 640 33.61 29.86 93.54
C SER A 640 33.01 30.92 94.47
N SER A 641 32.04 31.70 94.00
CA SER A 641 31.36 32.74 94.78
C SER A 641 30.63 32.16 96.00
N LYS A 642 30.03 30.97 95.88
CA LYS A 642 29.47 30.23 97.03
C LYS A 642 30.53 29.74 98.03
N ARG A 643 31.78 29.52 97.60
CA ARG A 643 32.91 29.22 98.51
C ARG A 643 33.40 30.47 99.21
N ILE A 644 33.50 31.60 98.51
CA ILE A 644 33.88 32.89 99.09
C ILE A 644 32.83 33.33 100.12
N GLY A 645 31.53 33.22 99.82
CA GLY A 645 30.46 33.56 100.78
C GLY A 645 30.60 32.83 102.13
N ARG A 646 30.88 31.53 102.13
CA ARG A 646 31.15 30.77 103.37
C ARG A 646 32.41 31.19 104.11
N ILE A 647 33.41 31.73 103.41
CA ILE A 647 34.63 32.27 104.04
C ILE A 647 34.30 33.62 104.69
N VAL A 648 33.52 34.47 104.01
CA VAL A 648 33.08 35.78 104.54
C VAL A 648 32.19 35.60 105.78
N GLU A 649 31.25 34.66 105.74
CA GLU A 649 30.42 34.24 106.88
C GLU A 649 31.28 33.79 108.08
N MET A 650 32.30 32.94 107.85
CA MET A 650 33.25 32.53 108.88
C MET A 650 34.09 33.69 109.44
N ILE A 651 34.49 34.66 108.60
CA ILE A 651 35.24 35.84 109.07
C ILE A 651 34.32 36.73 109.92
N LYS A 652 33.04 36.88 109.55
CA LYS A 652 32.04 37.58 110.35
C LYS A 652 31.86 36.92 111.73
N ASP A 653 31.69 35.59 111.78
CA ASP A 653 31.61 34.85 113.05
C ASP A 653 32.84 35.08 113.94
N ILE A 654 34.05 35.14 113.35
CA ILE A 654 35.30 35.44 114.06
C ILE A 654 35.32 36.90 114.54
N ALA A 655 34.84 37.85 113.74
CA ALA A 655 34.74 39.26 114.11
C ALA A 655 33.76 39.46 115.28
N ASP A 656 32.58 38.84 115.22
CA ASP A 656 31.58 38.87 116.30
C ASP A 656 32.10 38.19 117.58
N GLN A 657 32.78 37.05 117.48
CA GLN A 657 33.46 36.43 118.62
C GLN A 657 34.56 37.33 119.21
N THR A 658 35.35 38.00 118.36
CA THR A 658 36.42 38.90 118.79
C THR A 658 35.85 40.14 119.50
N ASN A 659 34.75 40.70 118.98
CA ASN A 659 33.98 41.79 119.61
C ASN A 659 33.46 41.37 121.00
N MET A 660 32.92 40.16 121.14
CA MET A 660 32.46 39.62 122.42
C MET A 660 33.62 39.34 123.41
N LEU A 661 34.76 38.82 122.94
CA LEU A 661 35.95 38.62 123.76
C LEU A 661 36.54 39.96 124.23
N ALA A 662 36.59 40.96 123.35
CA ALA A 662 37.05 42.31 123.65
C ALA A 662 36.10 43.04 124.62
N LEU A 663 34.78 42.83 124.50
CA LEU A 663 33.80 43.30 125.47
C LEU A 663 34.03 42.69 126.86
N ASN A 664 34.23 41.37 126.95
CA ASN A 664 34.54 40.70 128.21
C ASN A 664 35.86 41.19 128.82
N ALA A 665 36.91 41.38 128.00
CA ALA A 665 38.18 41.96 128.44
C ALA A 665 38.04 43.41 128.91
N THR A 666 37.15 44.20 128.30
CA THR A 666 36.83 45.57 128.73
C THR A 666 36.14 45.57 130.10
N ILE A 667 35.22 44.63 130.33
CA ILE A 667 34.54 44.45 131.62
C ILE A 667 35.53 44.05 132.72
N GLU A 668 36.41 43.07 132.46
CA GLU A 668 37.41 42.62 133.43
C GLU A 668 38.45 43.71 133.73
N ALA A 669 38.85 44.49 132.73
CA ALA A 669 39.74 45.64 132.90
C ALA A 669 39.09 46.77 133.71
N ALA A 670 37.77 46.95 133.63
CA ALA A 670 37.04 47.86 134.50
C ALA A 670 36.94 47.33 135.95
N GLY A 671 36.85 46.00 136.13
CA GLY A 671 36.90 45.33 137.44
C GLY A 671 38.24 45.48 138.16
N ALA A 672 39.34 45.60 137.41
CA ALA A 672 40.71 45.78 137.95
C ALA A 672 41.05 47.22 138.41
N GLY A 673 40.13 48.19 138.28
CA GLY A 673 40.33 49.56 138.73
C GLY A 673 41.50 50.28 138.02
N ASP A 674 42.25 51.12 138.75
CA ASP A 674 43.33 51.93 138.15
C ASP A 674 44.48 51.11 137.54
N ALA A 675 44.66 49.85 137.96
CA ALA A 675 45.63 48.94 137.33
C ALA A 675 45.18 48.43 135.94
N GLY A 676 43.87 48.45 135.65
CA GLY A 676 43.28 47.94 134.42
C GLY A 676 43.24 48.92 133.25
N ARG A 677 43.51 50.23 133.46
CA ARG A 677 43.30 51.27 132.43
C ARG A 677 43.99 50.99 131.09
N GLY A 678 45.22 50.49 131.10
CA GLY A 678 45.94 50.15 129.87
C GLY A 678 45.30 49.00 129.09
N PHE A 679 44.82 47.97 129.80
CA PHE A 679 44.07 46.86 129.21
C PHE A 679 42.70 47.30 128.69
N ALA A 680 42.00 48.20 129.39
CA ALA A 680 40.70 48.71 128.95
C ALA A 680 40.79 49.47 127.62
N VAL A 681 41.86 50.25 127.39
CA VAL A 681 42.09 50.93 126.11
C VAL A 681 42.35 49.92 124.99
N VAL A 682 43.24 48.93 125.21
CA VAL A 682 43.53 47.90 124.20
C VAL A 682 42.29 47.05 123.89
N ALA A 683 41.50 46.69 124.90
CA ALA A 683 40.25 45.95 124.71
C ALA A 683 39.20 46.78 123.95
N GLY A 684 39.10 48.08 124.22
CA GLY A 684 38.26 49.01 123.46
C GLY A 684 38.67 49.11 121.98
N GLU A 685 39.97 49.21 121.70
CA GLU A 685 40.50 49.28 120.33
C GLU A 685 40.25 47.97 119.55
N ILE A 686 40.49 46.81 120.18
CA ILE A 686 40.19 45.49 119.59
C ILE A 686 38.68 45.36 119.33
N LYS A 687 37.83 45.88 120.22
CA LYS A 687 36.38 45.87 120.05
C LYS A 687 35.93 46.69 118.84
N GLU A 688 36.46 47.89 118.66
CA GLU A 688 36.10 48.74 117.50
C GLU A 688 36.67 48.17 116.19
N LEU A 689 37.89 47.62 116.19
CA LEU A 689 38.46 46.87 115.06
C LEU A 689 37.62 45.64 114.68
N ALA A 690 37.14 44.88 115.67
CA ALA A 690 36.29 43.73 115.44
C ALA A 690 34.92 44.14 114.87
N LYS A 691 34.34 45.23 115.37
CA LYS A 691 33.10 45.82 114.83
C LYS A 691 33.29 46.29 113.38
N GLN A 692 34.36 47.04 113.08
CA GLN A 692 34.70 47.46 111.72
C GLN A 692 34.92 46.26 110.79
N SER A 693 35.54 45.18 111.29
CA SER A 693 35.71 43.95 110.53
C SER A 693 34.39 43.25 110.24
N ALA A 694 33.43 43.26 111.18
CA ALA A 694 32.09 42.71 110.99
C ALA A 694 31.28 43.52 109.96
N GLU A 695 31.28 44.85 110.08
CA GLU A 695 30.65 45.78 109.13
C GLU A 695 31.24 45.60 107.71
N ALA A 696 32.58 45.51 107.59
CA ALA A 696 33.24 45.27 106.31
C ALA A 696 32.95 43.87 105.73
N THR A 697 32.79 42.83 106.56
CA THR A 697 32.35 41.52 106.05
C THR A 697 30.91 41.51 105.58
N ASP A 698 30.02 42.33 106.17
CA ASP A 698 28.64 42.46 105.67
C ASP A 698 28.60 43.11 104.29
N GLU A 699 29.36 44.20 104.07
CA GLU A 699 29.50 44.81 102.73
C GLU A 699 30.05 43.82 101.68
N ILE A 700 31.03 42.99 102.04
CA ILE A 700 31.56 41.95 101.16
C ILE A 700 30.51 40.84 100.92
N SER A 701 29.73 40.48 101.95
CA SER A 701 28.69 39.45 101.84
C SER A 701 27.59 39.89 100.86
N ASP A 702 27.17 41.15 100.92
CA ASP A 702 26.21 41.74 99.98
C ASP A 702 26.77 41.77 98.54
N GLN A 703 28.03 42.17 98.34
CA GLN A 703 28.69 42.09 97.02
C GLN A 703 28.75 40.66 96.48
N ILE A 704 29.01 39.67 97.34
CA ILE A 704 29.03 38.25 96.95
C ILE A 704 27.62 37.76 96.61
N ALA A 705 26.58 38.23 97.29
CA ALA A 705 25.18 37.92 96.95
C ALA A 705 24.76 38.54 95.61
N GLU A 706 25.18 39.78 95.31
CA GLU A 706 24.98 40.43 94.01
C GLU A 706 25.69 39.65 92.89
N ILE A 707 26.97 39.30 93.08
CA ILE A 707 27.73 38.48 92.12
C ILE A 707 27.06 37.12 91.88
N GLN A 708 26.58 36.45 92.93
CA GLN A 708 25.86 35.18 92.79
C GLN A 708 24.57 35.33 91.98
N THR A 709 23.81 36.39 92.23
CA THR A 709 22.56 36.70 91.51
C THR A 709 22.85 36.97 90.03
N SER A 710 23.73 37.94 89.74
CA SER A 710 24.13 38.28 88.37
C SER A 710 24.72 37.10 87.60
N THR A 711 25.49 36.22 88.26
CA THR A 711 26.01 35.01 87.61
C THR A 711 24.89 34.03 87.24
N ASN A 712 23.87 33.86 88.09
CA ASN A 712 22.71 33.01 87.77
C ASN A 712 21.89 33.59 86.59
N ASP A 713 21.68 34.90 86.55
CA ASP A 713 20.96 35.57 85.45
C ASP A 713 21.66 35.34 84.09
N VAL A 714 23.01 35.36 84.08
CA VAL A 714 23.78 35.04 82.89
C VAL A 714 23.70 33.54 82.55
N VAL A 715 23.69 32.62 83.53
CA VAL A 715 23.47 31.18 83.26
C VAL A 715 22.11 30.95 82.60
N GLN A 716 21.04 31.58 83.10
CA GLN A 716 19.72 31.48 82.49
C GLN A 716 19.71 32.05 81.06
N SER A 717 20.32 33.21 80.85
CA SER A 717 20.46 33.83 79.52
C SER A 717 21.22 32.91 78.54
N VAL A 718 22.26 32.22 79.01
CA VAL A 718 23.06 31.26 78.24
C VAL A 718 22.25 30.00 77.91
N GLU A 719 21.39 29.52 78.80
CA GLU A 719 20.44 28.43 78.49
C GLU A 719 19.40 28.83 77.43
N GLU A 720 18.88 30.05 77.48
CA GLU A 720 17.94 30.56 76.47
C GLU A 720 18.61 30.69 75.10
N ILE A 721 19.85 31.21 75.05
CA ILE A 721 20.68 31.23 73.84
C ILE A 721 20.93 29.81 73.31
N SER A 722 21.20 28.84 74.18
CA SER A 722 21.37 27.43 73.80
C SER A 722 20.13 26.86 73.11
N LYS A 723 18.93 27.09 73.66
CA LYS A 723 17.64 26.68 73.08
C LYS A 723 17.42 27.29 71.70
N VAL A 724 17.76 28.57 71.51
CA VAL A 724 17.69 29.25 70.21
C VAL A 724 18.66 28.63 69.20
N ILE A 725 19.90 28.32 69.60
CA ILE A 725 20.89 27.70 68.70
C ILE A 725 20.45 26.32 68.24
N VAL A 726 19.89 25.48 69.13
CA VAL A 726 19.30 24.18 68.77
C VAL A 726 18.17 24.37 67.75
N THR A 727 17.27 25.33 68.00
CA THR A 727 16.16 25.63 67.07
C THR A 727 16.67 26.07 65.68
N ILE A 728 17.77 26.82 65.61
CA ILE A 728 18.41 27.20 64.33
C ILE A 728 19.03 25.97 63.63
N ALA A 729 19.60 25.02 64.38
CA ALA A 729 20.11 23.76 63.82
C ALA A 729 18.98 22.93 63.19
N ASP A 730 17.86 22.74 63.90
CA ASP A 730 16.67 22.03 63.42
C ASP A 730 16.09 22.68 62.13
N ILE A 731 16.04 24.03 62.10
CA ILE A 731 15.60 24.77 60.90
C ILE A 731 16.54 24.54 59.71
N ASN A 732 17.86 24.52 59.93
CA ASN A 732 18.81 24.24 58.85
C ASN A 732 18.67 22.81 58.31
N GLU A 733 18.36 21.83 59.16
CA GLU A 733 18.11 20.45 58.73
C GLU A 733 16.83 20.34 57.87
N MET A 734 15.74 21.02 58.26
CA MET A 734 14.52 21.10 57.45
C MET A 734 14.73 21.82 56.10
N ILE A 735 15.54 22.89 56.08
CA ILE A 735 15.89 23.58 54.82
C ILE A 735 16.72 22.65 53.92
N ALA A 736 17.68 21.90 54.48
CA ALA A 736 18.51 20.97 53.70
C ALA A 736 17.64 19.89 53.02
N ALA A 737 16.74 19.25 53.76
CA ALA A 737 15.80 18.27 53.21
C ALA A 737 14.90 18.88 52.11
N SER A 738 14.40 20.09 52.33
CA SER A 738 13.57 20.82 51.34
C SER A 738 14.34 21.13 50.04
N VAL A 739 15.63 21.44 50.15
CA VAL A 739 16.50 21.72 49.00
C VAL A 739 16.84 20.45 48.22
N GLU A 740 17.01 19.31 48.88
CA GLU A 740 17.16 18.00 48.20
C GLU A 740 15.90 17.64 47.40
N GLU A 741 14.70 17.82 47.99
CA GLU A 741 13.41 17.58 47.31
C GLU A 741 13.20 18.52 46.11
N GLN A 742 13.52 19.82 46.26
CA GLN A 742 13.45 20.79 45.17
C GLN A 742 14.47 20.47 44.05
N THR A 743 15.66 19.97 44.41
CA THR A 743 16.68 19.56 43.42
C THR A 743 16.23 18.33 42.62
N ALA A 744 15.61 17.35 43.27
CA ALA A 744 14.99 16.21 42.58
C ALA A 744 13.86 16.66 41.64
N THR A 745 13.03 17.61 42.11
CA THR A 745 11.93 18.19 41.31
C THR A 745 12.44 18.94 40.08
N ALA A 746 13.49 19.77 40.22
CA ALA A 746 14.14 20.45 39.10
C ALA A 746 14.72 19.47 38.06
N SER A 747 15.30 18.36 38.53
CA SER A 747 15.82 17.30 37.65
C SER A 747 14.71 16.63 36.80
N GLU A 748 13.58 16.28 37.42
CA GLU A 748 12.42 15.73 36.68
C GLU A 748 11.77 16.76 35.76
N ILE A 749 11.75 18.05 36.10
CA ILE A 749 11.34 19.13 35.17
C ILE A 749 12.25 19.13 33.94
N SER A 750 13.59 19.18 34.11
CA SER A 750 14.54 19.17 32.99
C SER A 750 14.38 17.93 32.08
N LYS A 751 14.12 16.77 32.68
CA LYS A 751 13.84 15.51 31.96
C LYS A 751 12.50 15.53 31.21
N SER A 752 11.47 16.10 31.80
CA SER A 752 10.16 16.31 31.17
C SER A 752 10.24 17.28 29.99
N VAL A 753 10.99 18.38 30.15
CA VAL A 753 11.29 19.36 29.09
C VAL A 753 12.03 18.70 27.93
N ALA A 754 13.07 17.89 28.20
CA ALA A 754 13.80 17.14 27.18
C ALA A 754 12.90 16.14 26.43
N SER A 755 12.04 15.41 27.14
CA SER A 755 11.06 14.50 26.50
C SER A 755 10.06 15.26 25.64
N THR A 756 9.59 16.43 26.10
CA THR A 756 8.64 17.27 25.35
C THR A 756 9.29 17.83 24.08
N ALA A 757 10.57 18.18 24.12
CA ALA A 757 11.32 18.64 22.95
C ALA A 757 11.36 17.58 21.83
N VAL A 758 11.57 16.31 22.20
CA VAL A 758 11.51 15.18 21.26
C VAL A 758 10.11 15.02 20.67
N THR A 759 9.06 15.08 21.50
CA THR A 759 7.67 15.00 21.03
C THR A 759 7.33 16.13 20.06
N VAL A 760 7.72 17.37 20.34
CA VAL A 760 7.46 18.53 19.46
C VAL A 760 8.19 18.39 18.13
N LYS A 761 9.42 17.85 18.12
CA LYS A 761 10.15 17.53 16.89
C LYS A 761 9.42 16.48 16.04
N HIS A 762 8.80 15.48 16.68
CA HIS A 762 7.96 14.51 15.97
C HIS A 762 6.68 15.15 15.41
N VAL A 763 5.98 16.01 16.18
CA VAL A 763 4.79 16.73 15.68
C VAL A 763 5.13 17.61 14.48
N ALA A 764 6.28 18.32 14.50
CA ALA A 764 6.75 19.10 13.37
C ALA A 764 7.06 18.23 12.13
N ALA A 765 7.66 17.05 12.32
CA ALA A 765 7.91 16.11 11.23
C ALA A 765 6.61 15.57 10.62
N SER A 766 5.66 15.11 11.45
CA SER A 766 4.35 14.64 10.99
C SER A 766 3.51 15.73 10.32
N ALA A 767 3.67 17.01 10.71
CA ALA A 767 3.10 18.13 9.99
C ALA A 767 3.73 18.29 8.59
N GLY A 768 5.06 18.10 8.45
CA GLY A 768 5.74 18.07 7.16
C GLY A 768 5.21 16.96 6.24
N GLU A 769 5.14 15.73 6.73
CA GLU A 769 4.57 14.58 6.00
C GLU A 769 3.10 14.82 5.61
N SER A 770 2.31 15.40 6.51
CA SER A 770 0.91 15.77 6.22
C SER A 770 0.79 16.83 5.12
N ALA A 771 1.73 17.78 5.05
CA ALA A 771 1.77 18.79 3.99
C ALA A 771 2.05 18.17 2.62
N GLU A 772 2.98 17.20 2.56
CA GLU A 772 3.29 16.46 1.33
C GLU A 772 2.09 15.62 0.86
N LEU A 773 1.46 14.87 1.78
CA LEU A 773 0.23 14.10 1.51
C LEU A 773 -0.89 14.98 0.96
N VAL A 774 -1.14 16.16 1.55
CA VAL A 774 -2.13 17.11 1.05
C VAL A 774 -1.74 17.67 -0.33
N GLY A 775 -0.45 17.89 -0.59
CA GLY A 775 0.06 18.26 -1.91
C GLY A 775 -0.21 17.19 -2.97
N ASN A 776 0.04 15.92 -2.64
CA ASN A 776 -0.24 14.79 -3.51
C ASN A 776 -1.75 14.65 -3.80
N ILE A 777 -2.60 14.76 -2.76
CA ILE A 777 -4.07 14.75 -2.91
C ILE A 777 -4.54 15.87 -3.84
N ALA A 778 -3.98 17.08 -3.72
CA ALA A 778 -4.31 18.19 -4.61
C ALA A 778 -3.92 17.91 -6.06
N GLY A 779 -2.75 17.31 -6.29
CA GLY A 779 -2.29 16.86 -7.61
C GLY A 779 -3.22 15.83 -8.24
N THR A 780 -3.52 14.73 -7.52
CA THR A 780 -4.42 13.67 -8.00
C THR A 780 -5.85 14.17 -8.22
N THR A 781 -6.32 15.11 -7.39
CA THR A 781 -7.63 15.77 -7.55
C THR A 781 -7.67 16.58 -8.84
N GLN A 782 -6.62 17.34 -9.15
CA GLN A 782 -6.53 18.11 -10.38
C GLN A 782 -6.43 17.23 -11.63
N GLU A 783 -5.66 16.14 -11.56
CA GLU A 783 -5.56 15.14 -12.65
C GLU A 783 -6.91 14.47 -12.90
N THR A 784 -7.59 13.99 -11.84
CA THR A 784 -8.88 13.30 -12.00
C THR A 784 -9.99 14.25 -12.44
N SER A 785 -10.00 15.50 -11.97
CA SER A 785 -10.91 16.55 -12.46
C SER A 785 -10.75 16.79 -13.97
N LYS A 786 -9.52 16.73 -14.48
CA LYS A 786 -9.26 16.76 -15.93
C LYS A 786 -9.80 15.49 -16.61
N THR A 787 -9.53 14.30 -16.09
CA THR A 787 -10.07 13.03 -16.64
C THR A 787 -11.60 13.03 -16.72
N VAL A 788 -12.28 13.60 -15.72
CA VAL A 788 -13.75 13.75 -15.71
C VAL A 788 -14.21 14.73 -16.78
N THR A 789 -13.47 15.82 -17.01
CA THR A 789 -13.75 16.78 -18.08
C THR A 789 -13.57 16.17 -19.47
N ASP A 790 -12.49 15.41 -19.67
CA ASP A 790 -12.22 14.67 -20.91
C ASP A 790 -13.31 13.59 -21.13
N MET A 791 -13.75 12.89 -20.07
CA MET A 791 -14.84 11.90 -20.12
C MET A 791 -16.19 12.51 -20.51
N SER A 792 -16.57 13.67 -19.96
CA SER A 792 -17.80 14.37 -20.37
C SER A 792 -17.79 14.70 -21.86
N LYS A 793 -16.63 15.11 -22.40
CA LYS A 793 -16.47 15.36 -23.84
C LYS A 793 -16.58 14.08 -24.67
N ASP A 794 -16.00 12.98 -24.22
CA ASP A 794 -16.09 11.68 -24.92
C ASP A 794 -17.54 11.16 -24.93
N ILE A 795 -18.32 11.39 -23.87
CA ILE A 795 -19.75 11.08 -23.82
C ILE A 795 -20.55 11.90 -24.84
N ASP A 796 -20.27 13.20 -24.97
CA ASP A 796 -20.89 14.05 -26.00
C ASP A 796 -20.55 13.58 -27.42
N GLU A 797 -19.30 13.17 -27.67
CA GLU A 797 -18.89 12.60 -28.96
C GLU A 797 -19.61 11.26 -29.24
N LEU A 798 -19.73 10.37 -28.24
CA LEU A 798 -20.47 9.11 -28.36
C LEU A 798 -21.98 9.32 -28.57
N LEU A 799 -22.62 10.26 -27.87
CA LEU A 799 -24.03 10.61 -28.05
C LEU A 799 -24.32 11.13 -29.47
N ASN A 800 -23.36 11.84 -30.08
CA ASN A 800 -23.47 12.26 -31.47
C ASN A 800 -23.20 11.11 -32.45
N GLY A 801 -22.27 10.20 -32.14
CA GLY A 801 -22.06 8.95 -32.88
C GLY A 801 -23.31 8.07 -32.91
N VAL A 802 -23.99 7.88 -31.77
CA VAL A 802 -25.25 7.13 -31.67
C VAL A 802 -26.33 7.73 -32.59
N LYS A 803 -26.49 9.06 -32.62
CA LYS A 803 -27.45 9.74 -33.51
C LYS A 803 -27.14 9.48 -35.00
N GLU A 804 -25.87 9.50 -35.38
CA GLU A 804 -25.46 9.24 -36.78
C GLU A 804 -25.64 7.77 -37.19
N ILE A 805 -25.44 6.82 -36.27
CA ILE A 805 -25.75 5.41 -36.54
C ILE A 805 -27.26 5.21 -36.69
N VAL A 806 -28.10 5.82 -35.83
CA VAL A 806 -29.57 5.78 -35.97
C VAL A 806 -30.01 6.35 -37.32
N ARG A 807 -29.43 7.48 -37.77
CA ARG A 807 -29.69 8.07 -39.09
C ARG A 807 -29.32 7.09 -40.22
N SER A 808 -28.11 6.54 -40.16
CA SER A 808 -27.58 5.61 -41.18
C SER A 808 -28.37 4.30 -41.24
N SER A 809 -28.83 3.77 -40.10
CA SER A 809 -29.64 2.56 -40.01
C SER A 809 -31.03 2.74 -40.65
N ARG A 810 -31.66 3.91 -40.44
CA ARG A 810 -32.91 4.28 -41.14
C ARG A 810 -32.73 4.41 -42.65
N GLU A 811 -31.62 5.00 -43.09
CA GLU A 811 -31.27 5.08 -44.52
C GLU A 811 -31.06 3.69 -45.13
N ALA A 812 -30.42 2.76 -44.40
CA ALA A 812 -30.24 1.38 -44.82
C ALA A 812 -31.58 0.63 -44.96
N SER A 813 -32.48 0.69 -43.96
CA SER A 813 -33.81 0.06 -44.05
C SER A 813 -34.63 0.61 -45.23
N ASN A 814 -34.60 1.92 -45.48
CA ASN A 814 -35.25 2.50 -46.66
C ASN A 814 -34.71 1.91 -47.98
N GLY A 815 -33.38 1.72 -48.09
CA GLY A 815 -32.76 1.05 -49.24
C GLY A 815 -33.17 -0.42 -49.37
N VAL A 816 -33.25 -1.14 -48.25
CA VAL A 816 -33.67 -2.56 -48.20
C VAL A 816 -35.13 -2.73 -48.60
N ASN A 817 -36.00 -1.79 -48.22
CA ASN A 817 -37.41 -1.78 -48.64
C ASN A 817 -37.56 -1.61 -50.17
N GLU A 818 -36.78 -0.72 -50.80
CA GLU A 818 -36.76 -0.59 -52.25
C GLU A 818 -36.13 -1.80 -52.94
N ILE A 819 -35.12 -2.47 -52.34
CA ILE A 819 -34.61 -3.75 -52.85
C ILE A 819 -35.71 -4.82 -52.84
N SER A 820 -36.44 -4.97 -51.72
CA SER A 820 -37.53 -5.95 -51.58
C SER A 820 -38.61 -5.77 -52.67
N LYS A 821 -39.03 -4.52 -52.88
CA LYS A 821 -39.97 -4.13 -53.94
C LYS A 821 -39.46 -4.41 -55.36
N ASN A 822 -38.18 -4.15 -55.64
CA ASN A 822 -37.57 -4.48 -56.93
C ASN A 822 -37.48 -6.00 -57.14
N ILE A 823 -37.15 -6.76 -56.10
CA ILE A 823 -37.09 -8.23 -56.11
C ILE A 823 -38.47 -8.86 -56.34
N GLN A 824 -39.54 -8.28 -55.78
CA GLN A 824 -40.91 -8.67 -56.12
C GLN A 824 -41.19 -8.48 -57.62
N GLY A 825 -40.72 -7.38 -58.22
CA GLY A 825 -40.78 -7.15 -59.65
C GLY A 825 -40.01 -8.20 -60.46
N VAL A 826 -38.80 -8.57 -60.04
CA VAL A 826 -38.00 -9.64 -60.65
C VAL A 826 -38.72 -10.99 -60.57
N SER A 827 -39.29 -11.37 -59.41
CA SER A 827 -40.06 -12.62 -59.26
C SER A 827 -41.27 -12.68 -60.21
N ILE A 828 -42.01 -11.58 -60.35
CA ILE A 828 -43.15 -11.50 -61.27
C ILE A 828 -42.66 -11.63 -62.73
N ALA A 829 -41.60 -10.91 -63.11
CA ALA A 829 -41.03 -10.98 -64.44
C ALA A 829 -40.49 -12.39 -64.76
N SER A 830 -39.78 -13.05 -63.84
CA SER A 830 -39.29 -14.42 -64.01
C SER A 830 -40.45 -15.41 -64.20
N LYS A 831 -41.55 -15.30 -63.42
CA LYS A 831 -42.74 -16.14 -63.61
C LYS A 831 -43.40 -15.91 -64.98
N GLN A 832 -43.46 -14.66 -65.44
CA GLN A 832 -43.98 -14.34 -66.78
C GLN A 832 -43.06 -14.88 -67.90
N THR A 833 -41.74 -14.80 -67.73
CA THR A 833 -40.77 -15.38 -68.67
C THR A 833 -40.87 -16.90 -68.70
N ALA A 834 -41.02 -17.58 -67.56
CA ALA A 834 -41.23 -19.02 -67.50
C ALA A 834 -42.53 -19.44 -68.22
N LEU A 835 -43.63 -18.73 -67.98
CA LEU A 835 -44.92 -18.97 -68.65
C LEU A 835 -44.82 -18.74 -70.17
N GLY A 836 -44.21 -17.62 -70.58
CA GLY A 836 -44.01 -17.28 -71.98
C GLY A 836 -43.07 -18.27 -72.69
N ALA A 837 -42.04 -18.76 -72.01
CA ALA A 837 -41.17 -19.80 -72.51
C ALA A 837 -41.92 -21.13 -72.67
N SER A 838 -42.72 -21.54 -71.68
CA SER A 838 -43.61 -22.71 -71.80
C SER A 838 -44.56 -22.60 -72.98
N GLN A 839 -45.19 -21.43 -73.19
CA GLN A 839 -46.04 -21.17 -74.36
C GLN A 839 -45.27 -21.14 -75.68
N THR A 840 -44.02 -20.69 -75.68
CA THR A 840 -43.15 -20.69 -76.86
C THR A 840 -42.71 -22.12 -77.23
N SER A 841 -42.42 -22.96 -76.22
CA SER A 841 -42.19 -24.40 -76.40
C SER A 841 -43.43 -25.08 -76.99
N GLU A 842 -44.62 -24.89 -76.39
CA GLU A 842 -45.88 -25.43 -76.93
C GLU A 842 -46.18 -24.95 -78.36
N ALA A 843 -46.00 -23.66 -78.66
CA ALA A 843 -46.15 -23.12 -80.00
C ALA A 843 -45.12 -23.69 -81.00
N SER A 844 -43.88 -23.96 -80.56
CA SER A 844 -42.85 -24.58 -81.39
C SER A 844 -43.16 -26.05 -81.71
N VAL A 845 -43.72 -26.81 -80.76
CA VAL A 845 -44.21 -28.18 -81.04
C VAL A 845 -45.32 -28.16 -82.08
N ASN A 846 -46.28 -27.24 -81.97
CA ASN A 846 -47.33 -27.04 -82.97
C ASN A 846 -46.78 -26.62 -84.34
N LEU A 847 -45.73 -25.77 -84.39
CA LEU A 847 -45.06 -25.38 -85.63
C LEU A 847 -44.33 -26.55 -86.31
N ALA A 848 -43.68 -27.43 -85.54
CA ALA A 848 -43.08 -28.66 -86.05
C ALA A 848 -44.15 -29.61 -86.65
N GLU A 849 -45.31 -29.72 -86.00
CA GLU A 849 -46.43 -30.51 -86.51
C GLU A 849 -47.03 -29.92 -87.81
N MET A 850 -47.18 -28.59 -87.88
CA MET A 850 -47.59 -27.89 -89.12
C MET A 850 -46.56 -28.02 -90.24
N ALA A 851 -45.26 -28.00 -89.92
CA ALA A 851 -44.18 -28.21 -90.89
C ALA A 851 -44.23 -29.62 -91.49
N SER A 852 -44.49 -30.65 -90.66
CA SER A 852 -44.73 -32.02 -91.10
C SER A 852 -45.95 -32.13 -92.03
N GLY A 853 -47.01 -31.35 -91.78
CA GLY A 853 -48.16 -31.22 -92.66
C GLY A 853 -47.85 -30.61 -94.04
N LEU A 854 -47.04 -29.54 -94.07
CA LEU A 854 -46.62 -28.87 -95.32
C LEU A 854 -45.69 -29.72 -96.18
N ALA A 855 -44.75 -30.47 -95.58
CA ALA A 855 -43.88 -31.40 -96.29
C ALA A 855 -44.69 -32.46 -97.09
N LYS A 856 -45.84 -32.87 -96.54
CA LYS A 856 -46.80 -33.81 -97.15
C LYS A 856 -47.55 -33.24 -98.37
N ILE A 857 -47.60 -31.92 -98.51
CA ILE A 857 -48.21 -31.23 -99.66
C ILE A 857 -47.17 -31.01 -100.77
N ALA A 858 -45.93 -30.67 -100.40
CA ALA A 858 -44.82 -30.50 -101.34
C ALA A 858 -44.54 -31.79 -102.15
N SER A 859 -44.73 -32.97 -101.56
CA SER A 859 -44.51 -34.28 -102.19
C SER A 859 -45.44 -34.62 -103.38
N ARG A 860 -46.30 -33.70 -103.82
CA ARG A 860 -47.23 -33.90 -104.97
C ARG A 860 -46.76 -33.29 -106.28
N PHE A 861 -45.66 -32.52 -106.30
CA PHE A 861 -45.12 -31.92 -107.52
C PHE A 861 -43.87 -32.68 -107.99
N LYS A 862 -43.77 -32.94 -109.31
CA LYS A 862 -42.52 -33.38 -109.92
C LYS A 862 -41.59 -32.18 -110.09
N LEU A 863 -40.63 -32.06 -109.18
CA LEU A 863 -39.36 -31.39 -109.40
C LEU A 863 -38.57 -32.14 -110.50
N SER A 864 -37.54 -31.50 -111.08
CA SER A 864 -36.69 -32.17 -112.06
C SER A 864 -35.83 -33.26 -111.41
N GLU A 865 -36.34 -34.49 -111.42
CA GLU A 865 -35.55 -35.60 -111.96
C GLU A 865 -35.03 -35.18 -113.35
N ASN A 866 -33.83 -35.64 -113.74
CA ASN A 866 -33.22 -35.35 -115.06
C ASN A 866 -34.18 -35.57 -116.23
#